data_AF-A0A1Y2A287-F1
#
_entry.id   AF-A0A1Y2A287-F1
#
_cell.length_a   1.000
_cell.length_b   1.000
_cell.length_c   1.000
_cell.angle_alpha   90.00
_cell.angle_beta   90.00
_cell.angle_gamma   90.00
#
_symmetry.space_group_name_H-M   'P 1'
#
loop_
_entity.id
_entity.type
_entity.pdbx_description
1 polymer ?
#
loop_
_entity_poly.entity_id
_entity_poly.type
_entity_poly.pdbx_seq_one_letter_code
_entity_poly.pdbx_strand_id
1 'polypeptide(L)'
;MTCNGNRSEICGGSNRINLYEFGLKDPEPPVPNGWVSQGCYVDSVAQRTLQFGGVVQGAMTNTKCNAACEAAGYTLAGTEYAGECYCDNQLRNGGGPAPDGNAGCDMACNGNATDFCGGSNRLNLFNLFGSSTPNETPTPTGTVPSETATRTNTATATATGLPDGFEYKGCWVDGPGFRIMNFQQPDDQQMTIASCSNRCADAGYKIAGMEYSYQCFCDNVIRQGGSLASDDTQCDMNCAGAAAEKCGGADRLSIWATGELTVVQKPKPQSTDLPGNWKYQGCITDPIDNRVFPWQIVDKTNNSATSCLSKCAEYGYMAAGIEYGEECYCGDLDGVEASGALEVAETECQISCPGNAEALCGGNNRLTWYKWEDDPIYVWNYPSGNAAGEYRFLVGGPVVPLITQPAINGKISLLEKKGTGPPNSTGAYEFDPSLADDIFSTFREMQGITTDIFCAAGLTMPDKAGRQINIGGWSLDSTFGVRIYTPDGVLGVNGTNDWQENVNEIRLQAGRWYPTGMVMANGSMLIVGGQSGSNGPPVPSMEILPKAGGIKYADYLERTDPFNLYPFLVVLPSGGIFILYYNEARILDEVTLDTIKTLPNVPGAVNNPAAGRTYPYEGTQVLLPQHAPYSDPLEVLVCGGASPNPTWGLDNCVSTAPDATNPKWTIERMPSRRVISCMATLPDGTFLILNGAEIGEAGFGLADRPNYNALLYDPTKPVNHRISIMANTTIARLYHSEAVLMDDGRILVSGSDPQDPDWPEEYRLEVFMPPYRLSGAPIPTFTITDKDWENNGTYAFQITSGTTGAIRVSLLGSESSTHGSSMGARVLFPDVSCNGGSCVVTAPPGPYVCPPGWYRMFVLDGPTPSHATWVRIGGDPGELGNWPNTPSFQPLPGM
;
A
#
# COMPACT_ATOMS: atom_id res chain seq x y z
N MET A 1 -28.03 -4.30 -22.68
CA MET A 1 -27.14 -4.46 -23.85
C MET A 1 -27.41 -3.34 -24.84
N THR A 2 -26.37 -2.76 -25.44
CA THR A 2 -26.54 -1.71 -26.45
C THR A 2 -27.05 -2.30 -27.77
N CYS A 3 -27.82 -1.52 -28.52
CA CYS A 3 -28.39 -1.97 -29.77
C CYS A 3 -27.30 -2.14 -30.84
N ASN A 4 -27.30 -3.25 -31.59
CA ASN A 4 -26.28 -3.50 -32.62
C ASN A 4 -26.30 -2.48 -33.78
N GLY A 5 -27.43 -1.82 -34.04
CA GLY A 5 -27.57 -0.81 -35.09
C GLY A 5 -27.23 0.62 -34.65
N ASN A 6 -27.30 0.93 -33.36
CA ASN A 6 -26.93 2.22 -32.79
C ASN A 6 -26.42 2.04 -31.35
N ARG A 7 -25.11 2.22 -31.14
CA ARG A 7 -24.46 1.92 -29.86
C ARG A 7 -24.76 2.93 -28.74
N SER A 8 -25.38 4.07 -29.07
CA SER A 8 -25.83 5.05 -28.07
C SER A 8 -27.20 4.74 -27.46
N GLU A 9 -27.85 3.64 -27.86
CA GLU A 9 -29.17 3.24 -27.36
C GLU A 9 -29.14 1.86 -26.68
N ILE A 10 -30.07 1.63 -25.74
CA ILE A 10 -30.16 0.40 -24.94
C ILE A 10 -31.35 -0.46 -25.39
N CYS A 11 -31.09 -1.72 -25.76
CA CYS A 11 -32.06 -2.68 -26.31
C CYS A 11 -32.27 -3.90 -25.40
N GLY A 12 -32.70 -3.68 -24.15
CA GLY A 12 -32.99 -4.78 -23.21
C GLY A 12 -31.76 -5.59 -22.79
N GLY A 13 -31.97 -6.77 -22.19
CA GLY A 13 -30.92 -7.65 -21.66
C GLY A 13 -31.42 -9.08 -21.43
N SER A 14 -30.55 -9.99 -20.99
CA SER A 14 -30.92 -11.40 -20.74
C SER A 14 -32.07 -11.48 -19.73
N ASN A 15 -33.26 -11.86 -20.21
CA ASN A 15 -34.55 -11.92 -19.50
C ASN A 15 -35.24 -10.57 -19.17
N ARG A 16 -34.97 -9.48 -19.92
CA ARG A 16 -35.68 -8.18 -19.79
C ARG A 16 -35.92 -7.54 -21.17
N ILE A 17 -37.11 -6.96 -21.40
CA ILE A 17 -37.45 -6.24 -22.65
C ILE A 17 -37.60 -4.74 -22.38
N ASN A 18 -37.21 -3.91 -23.35
CA ASN A 18 -37.60 -2.50 -23.41
C ASN A 18 -38.82 -2.39 -24.32
N LEU A 19 -39.86 -1.68 -23.87
CA LEU A 19 -41.08 -1.38 -24.63
C LEU A 19 -41.06 0.08 -25.05
N TYR A 20 -41.34 0.35 -26.32
CA TYR A 20 -41.47 1.71 -26.88
C TYR A 20 -42.83 1.84 -27.54
N GLU A 21 -43.50 2.97 -27.32
CA GLU A 21 -44.79 3.30 -27.93
C GLU A 21 -44.63 4.49 -28.88
N PHE A 22 -45.30 4.44 -30.03
CA PHE A 22 -45.19 5.47 -31.07
C PHE A 22 -46.57 6.09 -31.37
N GLY A 23 -46.76 7.33 -30.93
CA GLY A 23 -47.60 8.32 -31.61
C GLY A 23 -49.10 8.04 -31.72
N LEU A 24 -49.80 7.88 -30.59
CA LEU A 24 -51.22 8.24 -30.51
C LEU A 24 -51.37 9.48 -29.62
N LYS A 25 -52.01 10.50 -30.21
CA LYS A 25 -52.35 11.76 -29.56
C LYS A 25 -53.48 11.47 -28.57
N ASP A 26 -53.24 11.66 -27.27
CA ASP A 26 -54.27 11.46 -26.27
C ASP A 26 -55.51 12.33 -26.57
N PRO A 27 -56.73 11.76 -26.57
CA PRO A 27 -57.93 12.56 -26.42
C PRO A 27 -57.91 13.15 -25.02
N GLU A 28 -57.96 14.48 -24.94
CA GLU A 28 -58.11 15.20 -23.68
C GLU A 28 -59.34 14.65 -22.94
N PRO A 29 -59.17 13.98 -21.78
CA PRO A 29 -60.30 13.46 -21.02
C PRO A 29 -61.16 14.64 -20.54
N PRO A 30 -62.49 14.50 -20.47
CA PRO A 30 -63.30 15.51 -19.80
C PRO A 30 -62.77 15.69 -18.38
N VAL A 31 -62.56 16.94 -17.96
CA VAL A 31 -62.16 17.28 -16.59
C VAL A 31 -63.06 16.52 -15.63
N PRO A 32 -62.53 15.60 -14.80
CA PRO A 32 -63.36 14.84 -13.89
C PRO A 32 -64.12 15.77 -12.95
N ASN A 33 -65.36 15.43 -12.61
CA ASN A 33 -66.16 16.15 -11.63
C ASN A 33 -66.55 15.16 -10.52
N GLY A 34 -66.21 15.47 -9.28
CA GLY A 34 -66.35 14.57 -8.12
C GLY A 34 -65.05 13.83 -7.75
N TRP A 35 -65.18 12.85 -6.85
CA TRP A 35 -64.07 12.04 -6.35
C TRP A 35 -63.61 11.00 -7.37
N VAL A 36 -62.31 11.00 -7.67
CA VAL A 36 -61.67 10.09 -8.62
C VAL A 36 -60.60 9.28 -7.91
N SER A 37 -60.64 7.96 -8.04
CA SER A 37 -59.59 7.08 -7.51
C SER A 37 -58.26 7.34 -8.21
N GLN A 38 -57.21 7.49 -7.41
CA GLN A 38 -55.83 7.66 -7.87
C GLN A 38 -55.04 6.34 -7.83
N GLY A 39 -55.66 5.25 -7.35
CA GLY A 39 -55.04 3.94 -7.21
C GLY A 39 -54.38 3.74 -5.83
N CYS A 40 -53.55 2.70 -5.75
CA CYS A 40 -52.89 2.31 -4.51
C CYS A 40 -51.62 3.14 -4.24
N TYR A 41 -51.51 3.66 -3.02
CA TYR A 41 -50.40 4.48 -2.54
C TYR A 41 -49.72 3.77 -1.38
N VAL A 42 -48.39 3.92 -1.30
CA VAL A 42 -47.65 3.48 -0.11
C VAL A 42 -48.09 4.35 1.06
N ASP A 43 -48.45 3.70 2.17
CA ASP A 43 -48.69 4.35 3.44
C ASP A 43 -47.77 3.78 4.52
N SER A 44 -47.71 4.42 5.67
CA SER A 44 -46.99 3.92 6.82
C SER A 44 -47.70 4.29 8.11
N VAL A 45 -47.94 3.30 8.98
CA VAL A 45 -48.44 3.54 10.34
C VAL A 45 -47.57 4.50 11.15
N ALA A 46 -46.26 4.58 10.83
CA ALA A 46 -45.30 5.46 11.49
C ALA A 46 -45.25 6.87 10.86
N GLN A 47 -45.60 6.99 9.58
CA GLN A 47 -45.46 8.20 8.77
C GLN A 47 -46.61 8.29 7.75
N ARG A 48 -47.81 8.62 8.24
CA ARG A 48 -49.03 8.61 7.43
C ARG A 48 -48.95 9.54 6.21
N THR A 49 -49.36 9.04 5.06
CA THR A 49 -49.45 9.75 3.78
C THR A 49 -50.61 10.75 3.78
N LEU A 50 -51.72 10.43 4.46
CA LEU A 50 -52.81 11.36 4.80
C LEU A 50 -52.95 11.42 6.32
N GLN A 51 -52.80 12.60 6.94
CA GLN A 51 -52.62 12.70 8.39
C GLN A 51 -53.92 12.71 9.21
N PHE A 52 -55.05 13.11 8.63
CA PHE A 52 -56.27 13.37 9.41
C PHE A 52 -57.26 12.22 9.28
N GLY A 53 -57.69 11.61 10.39
CA GLY A 53 -58.69 10.55 10.36
C GLY A 53 -60.08 11.06 9.93
N GLY A 54 -60.71 10.41 8.96
CA GLY A 54 -62.08 10.67 8.53
C GLY A 54 -63.09 9.89 9.39
N VAL A 55 -64.04 10.58 10.01
CA VAL A 55 -65.05 9.94 10.87
C VAL A 55 -66.17 9.35 10.03
N VAL A 56 -66.20 8.02 9.90
CA VAL A 56 -67.25 7.30 9.17
C VAL A 56 -68.13 6.51 10.13
N GLN A 57 -69.46 6.67 10.04
CA GLN A 57 -70.41 5.91 10.84
C GLN A 57 -70.78 4.56 10.17
N GLY A 58 -70.69 3.48 10.95
CA GLY A 58 -70.99 2.12 10.52
C GLY A 58 -69.90 1.50 9.64
N ALA A 59 -70.23 0.46 8.89
CA ALA A 59 -69.25 -0.26 8.06
C ALA A 59 -68.68 0.62 6.93
N MET A 60 -67.35 0.57 6.77
CA MET A 60 -66.54 1.45 5.91
C MET A 60 -66.74 1.16 4.42
N THR A 61 -66.81 2.21 3.59
CA THR A 61 -66.81 2.13 2.11
C THR A 61 -66.08 3.33 1.55
N ASN A 62 -65.44 3.22 0.38
CA ASN A 62 -64.76 4.33 -0.28
C ASN A 62 -65.66 5.58 -0.43
N THR A 63 -66.92 5.42 -0.83
CA THR A 63 -67.89 6.52 -0.96
C THR A 63 -68.15 7.25 0.36
N LYS A 64 -68.23 6.52 1.48
CA LYS A 64 -68.42 7.13 2.81
C LYS A 64 -67.17 7.87 3.29
N CYS A 65 -65.98 7.34 3.00
CA CYS A 65 -64.72 8.02 3.34
C CYS A 65 -64.59 9.32 2.55
N ASN A 66 -64.83 9.27 1.24
CA ASN A 66 -64.83 10.45 0.37
C ASN A 66 -65.82 11.52 0.85
N ALA A 67 -67.06 11.13 1.18
CA ALA A 67 -68.05 12.06 1.71
C ALA A 67 -67.67 12.65 3.07
N ALA A 68 -67.04 11.87 3.95
CA ALA A 68 -66.57 12.34 5.26
C ALA A 68 -65.42 13.35 5.12
N CYS A 69 -64.46 13.07 4.24
CA CYS A 69 -63.34 13.98 3.95
C CYS A 69 -63.82 15.26 3.26
N GLU A 70 -64.76 15.15 2.31
CA GLU A 70 -65.37 16.31 1.65
C GLU A 70 -66.14 17.20 2.65
N ALA A 71 -66.94 16.59 3.53
CA ALA A 71 -67.66 17.32 4.59
C ALA A 71 -66.71 17.99 5.59
N ALA A 72 -65.51 17.44 5.77
CA ALA A 72 -64.43 18.01 6.59
C ALA A 72 -63.55 19.03 5.84
N GLY A 73 -63.85 19.31 4.57
CA GLY A 73 -63.14 20.31 3.76
C GLY A 73 -61.82 19.83 3.15
N TYR A 74 -61.62 18.52 3.03
CA TYR A 74 -60.43 17.91 2.43
C TYR A 74 -60.66 17.51 0.97
N THR A 75 -59.63 17.69 0.14
CA THR A 75 -59.62 17.33 -1.28
C THR A 75 -58.99 15.97 -1.57
N LEU A 76 -58.30 15.37 -0.59
CA LEU A 76 -57.81 13.99 -0.63
C LEU A 76 -58.51 13.15 0.43
N ALA A 77 -58.84 11.92 0.03
CA ALA A 77 -59.38 10.88 0.89
C ALA A 77 -58.66 9.57 0.58
N GLY A 78 -58.46 8.72 1.58
CA GLY A 78 -57.80 7.44 1.40
C GLY A 78 -58.32 6.42 2.40
N THR A 79 -58.58 5.20 1.92
CA THR A 79 -59.02 4.08 2.76
C THR A 79 -57.89 3.08 2.94
N GLU A 80 -57.75 2.57 4.16
CA GLU A 80 -56.72 1.59 4.51
C GLU A 80 -57.30 0.47 5.38
N TYR A 81 -56.67 -0.70 5.32
CA TYR A 81 -56.90 -1.83 6.23
C TYR A 81 -58.39 -2.23 6.37
N ALA A 82 -59.12 -2.23 5.25
CA ALA A 82 -60.55 -2.53 5.10
C ALA A 82 -61.54 -1.58 5.84
N GLY A 83 -61.10 -0.88 6.87
CA GLY A 83 -61.96 -0.20 7.84
C GLY A 83 -61.57 1.24 8.17
N GLU A 84 -60.41 1.71 7.73
CA GLU A 84 -59.87 3.02 8.10
C GLU A 84 -60.11 4.05 7.00
N CYS A 85 -60.21 5.32 7.39
CA CYS A 85 -60.40 6.45 6.49
C CYS A 85 -59.50 7.60 6.93
N TYR A 86 -58.76 8.16 5.98
CA TYR A 86 -57.85 9.27 6.18
C TYR A 86 -58.11 10.36 5.13
N CYS A 87 -57.88 11.60 5.51
CA CYS A 87 -58.16 12.81 4.76
C CYS A 87 -56.96 13.75 4.82
N ASP A 88 -56.71 14.50 3.76
CA ASP A 88 -55.75 15.62 3.76
C ASP A 88 -56.00 16.52 2.55
N ASN A 89 -55.22 17.59 2.40
CA ASN A 89 -55.17 18.41 1.18
C ASN A 89 -53.87 18.22 0.40
N GLN A 90 -52.95 17.40 0.90
CA GLN A 90 -51.67 17.07 0.27
C GLN A 90 -51.17 15.69 0.73
N LEU A 91 -50.35 15.05 -0.10
CA LEU A 91 -49.63 13.84 0.30
C LEU A 91 -48.43 14.23 1.16
N ARG A 92 -48.22 13.51 2.26
CA ARG A 92 -47.16 13.78 3.24
C ARG A 92 -46.18 12.63 3.31
N ASN A 93 -45.03 12.89 3.92
CA ASN A 93 -44.03 11.87 4.26
C ASN A 93 -43.55 11.02 3.06
N GLY A 94 -43.48 11.63 1.87
CA GLY A 94 -43.05 10.94 0.65
C GLY A 94 -44.08 9.97 0.07
N GLY A 95 -45.33 10.00 0.54
CA GLY A 95 -46.41 9.17 0.03
C GLY A 95 -46.62 9.36 -1.47
N GLY A 96 -46.62 8.25 -2.21
CA GLY A 96 -46.73 8.21 -3.66
C GLY A 96 -47.33 6.88 -4.13
N PRO A 97 -47.56 6.73 -5.45
CA PRO A 97 -48.08 5.49 -6.01
C PRO A 97 -47.25 4.29 -5.55
N ALA A 98 -47.91 3.23 -5.12
CA ALA A 98 -47.22 2.06 -4.60
C ALA A 98 -46.38 1.41 -5.73
N PRO A 99 -45.10 1.07 -5.48
CA PRO A 99 -44.19 0.56 -6.52
C PRO A 99 -44.61 -0.81 -7.08
N ASP A 100 -45.48 -1.52 -6.36
CA ASP A 100 -46.13 -2.77 -6.73
C ASP A 100 -47.49 -2.58 -7.43
N GLY A 101 -47.85 -1.34 -7.79
CA GLY A 101 -49.13 -1.00 -8.40
C GLY A 101 -50.29 -1.23 -7.44
N ASN A 102 -51.41 -1.79 -7.93
CA ASN A 102 -52.59 -2.01 -7.09
C ASN A 102 -52.54 -3.30 -6.24
N ALA A 103 -51.45 -4.08 -6.32
CA ALA A 103 -51.35 -5.39 -5.69
C ALA A 103 -51.49 -5.36 -4.16
N GLY A 104 -51.05 -4.28 -3.52
CA GLY A 104 -51.12 -4.10 -2.06
C GLY A 104 -52.42 -3.48 -1.53
N CYS A 105 -53.34 -3.03 -2.41
CA CYS A 105 -54.65 -2.53 -2.01
C CYS A 105 -55.71 -3.61 -2.26
N ASP A 106 -55.57 -4.73 -1.56
CA ASP A 106 -56.29 -5.98 -1.80
C ASP A 106 -57.34 -6.33 -0.74
N MET A 107 -57.51 -5.48 0.29
CA MET A 107 -58.49 -5.70 1.35
C MET A 107 -59.85 -5.14 0.96
N ALA A 108 -60.87 -5.99 0.93
CA ALA A 108 -62.24 -5.56 0.65
C ALA A 108 -62.76 -4.63 1.76
N CYS A 109 -63.52 -3.60 1.40
CA CYS A 109 -64.11 -2.67 2.36
C CYS A 109 -65.10 -3.39 3.30
N ASN A 110 -65.03 -3.09 4.60
CA ASN A 110 -65.90 -3.69 5.62
C ASN A 110 -67.41 -3.52 5.35
N GLY A 111 -67.79 -2.46 4.63
CA GLY A 111 -69.18 -2.13 4.27
C GLY A 111 -69.54 -2.36 2.80
N ASN A 112 -68.58 -2.75 1.96
CA ASN A 112 -68.83 -3.15 0.57
C ASN A 112 -67.76 -4.12 0.08
N ALA A 113 -68.08 -5.41 0.08
CA ALA A 113 -67.13 -6.46 -0.30
C ALA A 113 -66.74 -6.44 -1.80
N THR A 114 -67.39 -5.62 -2.63
CA THR A 114 -67.04 -5.47 -4.05
C THR A 114 -66.00 -4.40 -4.33
N ASP A 115 -65.64 -3.59 -3.33
CA ASP A 115 -64.63 -2.53 -3.45
C ASP A 115 -63.44 -2.80 -2.52
N PHE A 116 -62.25 -2.33 -2.90
CA PHE A 116 -61.06 -2.41 -2.06
C PHE A 116 -60.84 -1.14 -1.24
N CYS A 117 -60.53 -1.29 0.05
CA CYS A 117 -60.24 -0.23 1.02
C CYS A 117 -58.80 -0.37 1.53
N GLY A 118 -57.85 -0.33 0.59
CA GLY A 118 -56.42 -0.40 0.88
C GLY A 118 -55.92 -1.78 1.29
N GLY A 119 -54.82 -1.80 2.04
CA GLY A 119 -54.16 -2.99 2.60
C GLY A 119 -53.20 -2.59 3.72
N SER A 120 -52.33 -3.50 4.17
CA SER A 120 -51.33 -3.15 5.20
C SER A 120 -50.30 -2.16 4.63
N ASN A 121 -50.21 -0.94 5.20
CA ASN A 121 -49.33 0.13 4.73
C ASN A 121 -49.61 0.52 3.25
N ARG A 122 -50.89 0.50 2.87
CA ARG A 122 -51.37 0.69 1.49
C ARG A 122 -52.70 1.43 1.47
N LEU A 123 -52.68 2.70 1.08
CA LEU A 123 -53.87 3.54 0.95
C LEU A 123 -54.47 3.42 -0.45
N ASN A 124 -55.76 3.15 -0.54
CA ASN A 124 -56.49 3.38 -1.78
C ASN A 124 -56.91 4.86 -1.83
N LEU A 125 -56.22 5.67 -2.64
CA LEU A 125 -56.31 7.13 -2.62
C LEU A 125 -57.39 7.66 -3.59
N PHE A 126 -58.07 8.74 -3.23
CA PHE A 126 -59.06 9.47 -4.01
C PHE A 126 -58.77 10.98 -3.97
N ASN A 127 -59.02 11.66 -5.10
CA ASN A 127 -58.88 13.10 -5.22
C ASN A 127 -60.18 13.74 -5.73
N LEU A 128 -60.58 14.89 -5.17
CA LEU A 128 -61.80 15.61 -5.51
C LEU A 128 -61.55 16.68 -6.59
N PHE A 129 -62.25 16.60 -7.71
CA PHE A 129 -62.19 17.59 -8.80
C PHE A 129 -63.50 18.38 -8.93
N GLY A 130 -63.43 19.70 -9.16
CA GLY A 130 -64.59 20.54 -9.57
C GLY A 130 -65.27 21.42 -8.51
N SER A 131 -64.68 21.63 -7.31
CA SER A 131 -65.27 22.48 -6.25
C SER A 131 -64.60 23.85 -6.14
N SER A 132 -65.39 24.94 -6.14
CA SER A 132 -64.93 26.32 -5.91
C SER A 132 -64.90 26.67 -4.40
N THR A 133 -63.69 26.98 -3.90
CA THR A 133 -63.23 27.25 -2.51
C THR A 133 -64.01 28.34 -1.72
N PRO A 134 -63.77 28.52 -0.39
CA PRO A 134 -62.65 29.36 0.08
C PRO A 134 -61.87 28.87 1.33
N ASN A 135 -60.54 29.03 1.23
CA ASN A 135 -59.57 29.57 2.20
C ASN A 135 -60.09 29.95 3.62
N GLU A 136 -59.60 29.29 4.67
CA GLU A 136 -59.03 29.94 5.87
C GLU A 136 -58.33 28.91 6.80
N THR A 137 -57.12 29.25 7.23
CA THR A 137 -56.30 28.51 8.18
C THR A 137 -56.70 28.87 9.62
N PRO A 138 -57.04 27.93 10.52
CA PRO A 138 -57.11 28.24 11.94
C PRO A 138 -55.73 28.07 12.58
N THR A 139 -55.19 29.17 13.09
CA THR A 139 -54.05 29.21 14.02
C THR A 139 -54.52 28.85 15.43
N PRO A 140 -53.84 27.95 16.18
CA PRO A 140 -54.01 27.89 17.63
C PRO A 140 -52.91 28.71 18.31
N THR A 141 -53.35 29.81 18.91
CA THR A 141 -52.65 30.53 19.96
C THR A 141 -52.76 29.71 21.25
N GLY A 142 -51.65 29.43 21.93
CA GLY A 142 -51.68 28.64 23.16
C GLY A 142 -50.34 28.57 23.89
N THR A 143 -49.91 29.68 24.47
CA THR A 143 -48.92 29.73 25.55
C THR A 143 -49.47 29.06 26.82
N VAL A 144 -48.80 28.02 27.33
CA VAL A 144 -48.83 27.62 28.75
C VAL A 144 -47.54 26.82 29.09
N PRO A 145 -47.16 26.64 30.36
CA PRO A 145 -45.83 27.00 30.86
C PRO A 145 -44.95 25.78 31.14
N SER A 146 -43.67 26.07 31.38
CA SER A 146 -42.69 25.17 31.99
C SER A 146 -43.17 24.66 33.35
N GLU A 147 -43.57 23.40 33.43
CA GLU A 147 -43.65 22.64 34.68
C GLU A 147 -42.85 21.34 34.58
N THR A 148 -41.94 21.20 35.53
CA THR A 148 -41.13 20.02 35.78
C THR A 148 -42.04 18.89 36.27
N ALA A 149 -42.46 18.01 35.36
CA ALA A 149 -43.26 16.84 35.71
C ALA A 149 -42.36 15.66 36.10
N THR A 150 -42.33 15.35 37.39
CA THR A 150 -41.83 14.09 37.94
C THR A 150 -42.73 12.96 37.44
N ARG A 151 -42.21 12.07 36.58
CA ARG A 151 -42.97 10.92 36.07
C ARG A 151 -43.05 9.83 37.14
N THR A 152 -44.23 9.65 37.73
CA THR A 152 -44.52 8.51 38.61
C THR A 152 -44.96 7.30 37.80
N ASN A 153 -44.15 6.25 37.85
CA ASN A 153 -44.36 4.95 37.22
C ASN A 153 -45.58 4.26 37.85
N THR A 154 -46.64 4.02 37.06
CA THR A 154 -47.85 3.33 37.53
C THR A 154 -48.21 2.18 36.60
N ALA A 155 -47.30 1.20 36.44
CA ALA A 155 -47.60 -0.24 36.36
C ALA A 155 -46.44 -1.05 35.75
N THR A 156 -45.41 -1.35 36.55
CA THR A 156 -44.57 -2.54 36.33
C THR A 156 -44.53 -3.29 37.65
N ALA A 157 -45.06 -4.52 37.69
CA ALA A 157 -44.76 -5.43 38.80
C ALA A 157 -43.24 -5.45 38.99
N THR A 158 -42.75 -5.29 40.22
CA THR A 158 -41.32 -5.16 40.52
C THR A 158 -40.58 -6.37 39.97
N ALA A 159 -39.85 -6.21 38.87
CA ALA A 159 -39.05 -7.27 38.28
C ALA A 159 -38.04 -7.76 39.34
N THR A 160 -38.04 -9.06 39.62
CA THR A 160 -37.15 -9.69 40.60
C THR A 160 -36.08 -10.53 39.89
N GLY A 161 -34.85 -10.55 40.40
CA GLY A 161 -33.76 -11.31 39.80
C GLY A 161 -33.03 -10.58 38.66
N LEU A 162 -33.05 -9.25 38.68
CA LEU A 162 -32.23 -8.42 37.79
C LEU A 162 -30.74 -8.51 38.17
N PRO A 163 -29.83 -8.32 37.21
CA PRO A 163 -28.41 -8.11 37.51
C PRO A 163 -28.22 -6.88 38.40
N ASP A 164 -27.13 -6.87 39.17
CA ASP A 164 -26.79 -5.76 40.05
C ASP A 164 -26.74 -4.42 39.28
N GLY A 165 -27.54 -3.46 39.75
CA GLY A 165 -27.58 -2.09 39.23
C GLY A 165 -28.47 -1.87 38.00
N PHE A 166 -29.13 -2.89 37.44
CA PHE A 166 -30.11 -2.69 36.36
C PHE A 166 -31.40 -2.06 36.90
N GLU A 167 -31.76 -0.92 36.34
CA GLU A 167 -32.98 -0.19 36.67
C GLU A 167 -33.75 0.19 35.41
N TYR A 168 -35.07 0.34 35.53
CA TYR A 168 -35.91 0.78 34.43
C TYR A 168 -35.61 2.23 34.05
N LYS A 169 -35.33 2.47 32.77
CA LYS A 169 -35.00 3.78 32.20
C LYS A 169 -36.09 4.32 31.27
N GLY A 170 -37.30 3.78 31.36
CA GLY A 170 -38.48 4.25 30.63
C GLY A 170 -38.76 3.50 29.33
N CYS A 171 -39.87 3.87 28.71
CA CYS A 171 -40.27 3.44 27.38
C CYS A 171 -39.61 4.32 26.31
N TRP A 172 -38.93 3.70 25.35
CA TRP A 172 -38.20 4.39 24.29
C TRP A 172 -38.80 4.10 22.92
N VAL A 173 -38.75 5.07 22.03
CA VAL A 173 -39.19 4.91 20.64
C VAL A 173 -38.14 4.09 19.89
N ASP A 174 -38.57 2.98 19.31
CA ASP A 174 -37.77 2.12 18.43
C ASP A 174 -38.56 1.86 17.13
N GLY A 175 -38.00 1.24 16.09
CA GLY A 175 -38.84 0.82 14.96
C GLY A 175 -38.10 0.32 13.72
N PRO A 176 -38.83 -0.30 12.77
CA PRO A 176 -38.27 -0.82 11.54
C PRO A 176 -37.76 0.33 10.66
N GLY A 177 -36.44 0.52 10.64
CA GLY A 177 -35.75 1.56 9.86
C GLY A 177 -34.79 2.45 10.67
N PHE A 178 -34.91 2.45 12.01
CA PHE A 178 -33.95 3.10 12.92
C PHE A 178 -33.94 2.36 14.26
N ARG A 179 -33.13 1.31 14.38
CA ARG A 179 -32.99 0.62 15.66
C ARG A 179 -32.13 1.45 16.61
N ILE A 180 -32.64 1.72 17.81
CA ILE A 180 -31.88 2.46 18.84
C ILE A 180 -30.97 1.55 19.67
N MET A 181 -30.99 0.22 19.42
CA MET A 181 -30.10 -0.80 19.99
C MET A 181 -29.70 -1.83 18.92
N ASN A 182 -28.41 -2.21 18.87
CA ASN A 182 -27.87 -3.00 17.74
C ASN A 182 -27.83 -4.52 17.95
N PHE A 183 -27.81 -5.04 19.18
CA PHE A 183 -27.56 -6.47 19.42
C PHE A 183 -28.81 -7.23 19.86
N GLN A 184 -29.63 -7.65 18.89
CA GLN A 184 -30.77 -8.53 19.17
C GLN A 184 -30.30 -9.93 19.58
N GLN A 185 -30.83 -10.43 20.69
CA GLN A 185 -30.68 -11.80 21.16
C GLN A 185 -31.72 -12.69 20.49
N PRO A 186 -31.49 -14.02 20.39
CA PRO A 186 -32.51 -14.94 19.89
C PRO A 186 -33.83 -14.76 20.65
N ASP A 187 -34.92 -14.63 19.90
CA ASP A 187 -36.28 -14.45 20.42
C ASP A 187 -36.61 -15.55 21.46
N ASP A 188 -37.16 -15.14 22.60
CA ASP A 188 -37.44 -16.02 23.74
C ASP A 188 -38.94 -16.04 24.04
N GLN A 189 -39.59 -17.16 23.72
CA GLN A 189 -41.03 -17.34 23.97
C GLN A 189 -41.39 -17.44 25.45
N GLN A 190 -40.40 -17.46 26.35
CA GLN A 190 -40.55 -17.38 27.80
C GLN A 190 -39.85 -16.13 28.37
N MET A 191 -39.71 -15.06 27.57
CA MET A 191 -39.03 -13.83 27.98
C MET A 191 -39.61 -13.23 29.27
N THR A 192 -38.74 -12.85 30.19
CA THR A 192 -39.02 -11.99 31.35
C THR A 192 -38.06 -10.80 31.32
N ILE A 193 -38.34 -9.76 32.10
CA ILE A 193 -37.43 -8.62 32.24
C ILE A 193 -36.07 -9.11 32.77
N ALA A 194 -36.09 -10.04 33.73
CA ALA A 194 -34.89 -10.64 34.30
C ALA A 194 -34.12 -11.49 33.28
N SER A 195 -34.79 -12.30 32.45
CA SER A 195 -34.08 -13.15 31.49
C SER A 195 -33.32 -12.34 30.44
N CYS A 196 -33.92 -11.26 29.92
CA CYS A 196 -33.24 -10.36 28.98
C CYS A 196 -32.10 -9.56 29.64
N SER A 197 -32.37 -8.96 30.81
CA SER A 197 -31.36 -8.15 31.52
C SER A 197 -30.15 -8.98 31.93
N ASN A 198 -30.37 -10.21 32.44
CA ASN A 198 -29.27 -11.14 32.75
C ASN A 198 -28.52 -11.56 31.50
N ARG A 199 -29.19 -11.88 30.39
CA ARG A 199 -28.52 -12.22 29.14
C ARG A 199 -27.62 -11.09 28.63
N CYS A 200 -28.09 -9.85 28.69
CA CYS A 200 -27.29 -8.69 28.28
C CYS A 200 -26.12 -8.44 29.23
N ALA A 201 -26.34 -8.53 30.55
CA ALA A 201 -25.27 -8.36 31.54
C ALA A 201 -24.20 -9.47 31.42
N ASP A 202 -24.61 -10.72 31.25
CA ASP A 202 -23.71 -11.87 31.05
C ASP A 202 -22.89 -11.73 29.75
N ALA A 203 -23.44 -11.06 28.74
CA ALA A 203 -22.75 -10.70 27.50
C ALA A 203 -21.91 -9.40 27.62
N GLY A 204 -21.85 -8.78 28.80
CA GLY A 204 -21.04 -7.59 29.09
C GLY A 204 -21.68 -6.25 28.69
N TYR A 205 -22.98 -6.23 28.38
CA TYR A 205 -23.71 -5.01 28.03
C TYR A 205 -24.33 -4.34 29.25
N LYS A 206 -24.40 -3.01 29.22
CA LYS A 206 -24.98 -2.18 30.28
C LYS A 206 -26.46 -1.88 30.09
N ILE A 207 -27.01 -2.13 28.90
CA ILE A 207 -28.38 -1.80 28.51
C ILE A 207 -29.06 -3.05 27.96
N ALA A 208 -30.27 -3.31 28.42
CA ALA A 208 -31.20 -4.32 27.92
C ALA A 208 -32.50 -3.63 27.49
N GLY A 209 -32.97 -3.90 26.28
CA GLY A 209 -34.22 -3.39 25.74
C GLY A 209 -35.13 -4.56 25.36
N MET A 210 -36.38 -4.54 25.80
CA MET A 210 -37.36 -5.56 25.43
C MET A 210 -38.39 -4.97 24.48
N GLU A 211 -38.67 -5.67 23.39
CA GLU A 211 -39.67 -5.30 22.38
C GLU A 211 -40.63 -6.48 22.16
N TYR A 212 -41.88 -6.17 21.80
CA TYR A 212 -42.82 -7.14 21.24
C TYR A 212 -43.00 -8.44 22.06
N SER A 213 -43.05 -8.32 23.39
CA SER A 213 -43.24 -9.42 24.36
C SER A 213 -42.12 -10.46 24.50
N TYR A 214 -41.39 -10.76 23.43
CA TYR A 214 -40.45 -11.90 23.36
C TYR A 214 -39.09 -11.54 22.74
N GLN A 215 -38.84 -10.28 22.37
CA GLN A 215 -37.56 -9.85 21.79
C GLN A 215 -36.71 -9.15 22.84
N CYS A 216 -35.39 -9.37 22.77
CA CYS A 216 -34.42 -8.81 23.68
C CYS A 216 -33.27 -8.21 22.88
N PHE A 217 -32.89 -6.98 23.19
CA PHE A 217 -31.83 -6.23 22.56
C PHE A 217 -30.82 -5.80 23.63
N CYS A 218 -29.54 -5.91 23.33
CA CYS A 218 -28.46 -5.49 24.22
C CYS A 218 -27.66 -4.35 23.58
N ASP A 219 -27.18 -3.41 24.39
CA ASP A 219 -26.25 -2.37 23.94
C ASP A 219 -25.49 -1.75 25.12
N ASN A 220 -24.56 -0.86 24.81
CA ASN A 220 -23.87 -0.01 25.79
C ASN A 220 -24.22 1.48 25.64
N VAL A 221 -24.90 1.86 24.55
CA VAL A 221 -25.42 3.21 24.29
C VAL A 221 -26.80 3.13 23.65
N ILE A 222 -27.59 4.20 23.79
CA ILE A 222 -28.80 4.40 22.98
C ILE A 222 -28.40 5.07 21.67
N ARG A 223 -28.83 4.54 20.54
CA ARG A 223 -28.37 4.97 19.21
C ARG A 223 -29.40 5.84 18.50
N GLN A 224 -28.98 6.39 17.36
CA GLN A 224 -29.85 7.13 16.41
C GLN A 224 -30.56 8.35 17.01
N GLY A 225 -30.00 8.96 18.06
CA GLY A 225 -30.64 10.04 18.79
C GLY A 225 -31.93 9.61 19.48
N GLY A 226 -32.02 8.32 19.87
CA GLY A 226 -33.20 7.73 20.49
C GLY A 226 -33.79 8.62 21.58
N SER A 227 -35.12 8.66 21.64
CA SER A 227 -35.86 9.48 22.57
C SER A 227 -36.85 8.65 23.35
N LEU A 228 -37.13 9.08 24.57
CA LEU A 228 -38.27 8.58 25.33
C LEU A 228 -39.56 8.71 24.53
N ALA A 229 -40.42 7.72 24.64
CA ALA A 229 -41.80 7.82 24.22
C ALA A 229 -42.49 8.99 24.93
N SER A 230 -43.52 9.54 24.29
CA SER A 230 -44.33 10.60 24.88
C SER A 230 -45.08 10.14 26.13
N ASP A 231 -45.32 8.83 26.24
CA ASP A 231 -45.93 8.18 27.39
C ASP A 231 -45.32 6.77 27.58
N ASP A 232 -45.08 6.43 28.84
CA ASP A 232 -44.53 5.14 29.27
C ASP A 232 -45.51 3.98 29.03
N THR A 233 -46.81 4.30 28.99
CA THR A 233 -47.88 3.35 28.66
C THR A 233 -47.81 2.80 27.23
N GLN A 234 -46.92 3.34 26.37
CA GLN A 234 -46.69 2.81 25.04
C GLN A 234 -45.88 1.50 25.05
N CYS A 235 -45.25 1.16 26.18
CA CYS A 235 -44.62 -0.13 26.42
C CYS A 235 -45.56 -1.05 27.22
N ASP A 236 -46.73 -1.36 26.64
CA ASP A 236 -47.81 -2.08 27.33
C ASP A 236 -47.88 -3.58 27.07
N MET A 237 -46.99 -4.14 26.23
CA MET A 237 -47.02 -5.57 25.90
C MET A 237 -46.52 -6.41 27.07
N ASN A 238 -47.28 -7.44 27.41
CA ASN A 238 -46.91 -8.36 28.47
C ASN A 238 -45.70 -9.20 28.05
N CYS A 239 -44.75 -9.44 28.95
CA CYS A 239 -43.65 -10.37 28.69
C CYS A 239 -44.18 -11.80 28.46
N ALA A 240 -43.63 -12.51 27.48
CA ALA A 240 -44.13 -13.84 27.08
C ALA A 240 -44.03 -14.90 28.19
N GLY A 241 -42.99 -14.83 29.03
CA GLY A 241 -42.78 -15.72 30.18
C GLY A 241 -43.31 -15.19 31.51
N ALA A 242 -43.74 -13.93 31.57
CA ALA A 242 -44.25 -13.29 32.79
C ALA A 242 -45.33 -12.25 32.45
N ALA A 243 -46.59 -12.69 32.39
CA ALA A 243 -47.71 -11.84 31.97
C ALA A 243 -47.98 -10.61 32.87
N ALA A 244 -47.38 -10.56 34.07
CA ALA A 244 -47.45 -9.42 34.98
C ALA A 244 -46.38 -8.34 34.72
N GLU A 245 -45.40 -8.64 33.87
CA GLU A 245 -44.30 -7.75 33.48
C GLU A 245 -44.56 -7.15 32.09
N LYS A 246 -43.95 -5.98 31.81
CA LYS A 246 -44.10 -5.24 30.55
C LYS A 246 -42.80 -5.25 29.74
N CYS A 247 -42.82 -5.87 28.56
CA CYS A 247 -41.69 -6.07 27.67
C CYS A 247 -41.89 -5.35 26.33
N GLY A 248 -41.88 -4.01 26.40
CA GLY A 248 -41.97 -3.14 25.23
C GLY A 248 -43.37 -3.01 24.65
N GLY A 249 -43.43 -2.66 23.37
CA GLY A 249 -44.63 -2.50 22.55
C GLY A 249 -44.26 -2.62 21.07
N ALA A 250 -45.21 -2.38 20.18
CA ALA A 250 -44.88 -2.21 18.76
C ALA A 250 -44.03 -0.95 18.60
N ASP A 251 -42.83 -1.06 18.04
CA ASP A 251 -41.91 0.07 17.84
C ASP A 251 -41.52 0.75 19.17
N ARG A 252 -41.50 0.00 20.27
CA ARG A 252 -41.27 0.52 21.63
C ARG A 252 -40.42 -0.43 22.47
N LEU A 253 -39.30 0.09 22.98
CA LEU A 253 -38.41 -0.65 23.87
C LEU A 253 -38.65 -0.27 25.34
N SER A 254 -38.94 -1.26 26.18
CA SER A 254 -38.76 -1.14 27.62
C SER A 254 -37.28 -1.23 27.94
N ILE A 255 -36.62 -0.13 28.31
CA ILE A 255 -35.17 -0.12 28.54
C ILE A 255 -34.83 -0.27 30.02
N TRP A 256 -33.89 -1.17 30.31
CA TRP A 256 -33.30 -1.43 31.62
C TRP A 256 -31.78 -1.30 31.52
N ALA A 257 -31.14 -0.57 32.42
CA ALA A 257 -29.70 -0.33 32.32
C ALA A 257 -29.01 -0.09 33.66
N THR A 258 -27.68 -0.27 33.67
CA THR A 258 -26.79 0.13 34.76
C THR A 258 -26.29 1.56 34.55
N GLY A 259 -26.52 2.44 35.54
CA GLY A 259 -26.09 3.84 35.48
C GLY A 259 -26.93 4.73 34.54
N GLU A 260 -26.35 5.84 34.10
CA GLU A 260 -27.00 6.78 33.17
C GLU A 260 -26.86 6.33 31.72
N LEU A 261 -27.91 6.56 30.91
CA LEU A 261 -27.91 6.25 29.49
C LEU A 261 -27.12 7.31 28.71
N THR A 262 -26.21 6.86 27.84
CA THR A 262 -25.57 7.73 26.85
C THR A 262 -26.31 7.59 25.52
N VAL A 263 -26.80 8.71 24.97
CA VAL A 263 -27.50 8.76 23.69
C VAL A 263 -26.54 9.26 22.61
N VAL A 264 -26.18 8.41 21.66
CA VAL A 264 -25.40 8.79 20.47
C VAL A 264 -26.34 9.17 19.34
N GLN A 265 -26.03 10.28 18.67
CA GLN A 265 -26.82 10.77 17.55
C GLN A 265 -26.69 9.89 16.31
N LYS A 266 -27.58 10.11 15.34
CA LYS A 266 -27.47 9.46 14.02
C LYS A 266 -26.10 9.79 13.41
N PRO A 267 -25.37 8.77 12.88
CA PRO A 267 -24.10 8.99 12.22
C PRO A 267 -24.21 10.04 11.11
N LYS A 268 -23.24 10.94 11.04
CA LYS A 268 -23.11 11.98 10.01
C LYS A 268 -21.71 11.97 9.42
N PRO A 269 -21.52 12.53 8.21
CA PRO A 269 -20.17 12.69 7.67
C PRO A 269 -19.29 13.50 8.62
N GLN A 270 -18.06 13.03 8.84
CA GLN A 270 -17.07 13.80 9.58
C GLN A 270 -16.39 14.80 8.64
N SER A 271 -16.90 16.03 8.56
CA SER A 271 -16.35 17.08 7.67
C SER A 271 -15.42 18.07 8.39
N THR A 272 -15.33 18.00 9.72
CA THR A 272 -14.47 18.84 10.57
C THR A 272 -13.61 17.97 11.48
N ASP A 273 -12.58 18.58 12.09
CA ASP A 273 -11.70 17.90 13.05
C ASP A 273 -10.99 16.67 12.44
N LEU A 274 -10.78 16.71 11.13
CA LEU A 274 -9.98 15.73 10.39
C LEU A 274 -8.48 16.04 10.61
N PRO A 275 -7.61 15.01 10.62
CA PRO A 275 -6.17 15.23 10.68
C PRO A 275 -5.69 15.92 9.39
N GLY A 276 -4.64 16.74 9.46
CA GLY A 276 -4.03 17.36 8.28
C GLY A 276 -5.01 18.11 7.37
N ASN A 277 -4.83 17.99 6.04
CA ASN A 277 -5.64 18.68 5.03
C ASN A 277 -6.71 17.77 4.39
N TRP A 278 -7.10 16.70 5.08
CA TRP A 278 -8.14 15.81 4.57
C TRP A 278 -9.49 16.51 4.46
N LYS A 279 -10.22 16.22 3.39
CA LYS A 279 -11.59 16.68 3.13
C LYS A 279 -12.47 15.51 2.78
N TYR A 280 -13.65 15.50 3.37
CA TYR A 280 -14.71 14.56 3.05
C TYR A 280 -15.26 14.79 1.65
N GLN A 281 -15.49 13.71 0.89
CA GLN A 281 -15.88 13.77 -0.53
C GLN A 281 -17.23 13.10 -0.83
N GLY A 282 -17.85 12.41 0.12
CA GLY A 282 -19.15 11.76 -0.07
C GLY A 282 -19.13 10.24 0.12
N CYS A 283 -20.23 9.61 -0.27
CA CYS A 283 -20.42 8.17 -0.35
C CYS A 283 -20.27 7.66 -1.80
N ILE A 284 -19.40 6.67 -2.02
CA ILE A 284 -19.18 6.06 -3.35
C ILE A 284 -19.33 4.53 -3.31
N THR A 285 -19.63 3.92 -4.45
CA THR A 285 -19.57 2.46 -4.62
C THR A 285 -18.15 1.94 -4.55
N ASP A 286 -17.95 0.76 -3.94
CA ASP A 286 -16.66 0.07 -3.95
C ASP A 286 -16.79 -1.36 -4.52
N PRO A 287 -16.50 -1.56 -5.81
CA PRO A 287 -16.66 -2.86 -6.46
C PRO A 287 -15.67 -3.90 -5.92
N ILE A 288 -16.14 -5.08 -5.50
CA ILE A 288 -15.29 -6.14 -4.92
C ILE A 288 -14.19 -6.59 -5.89
N ASP A 289 -14.52 -6.74 -7.18
CA ASP A 289 -13.57 -7.20 -8.21
C ASP A 289 -12.58 -6.09 -8.64
N ASN A 290 -12.83 -4.84 -8.24
CA ASN A 290 -12.02 -3.69 -8.63
C ASN A 290 -12.12 -2.59 -7.55
N ARG A 291 -11.58 -2.88 -6.37
CA ARG A 291 -11.62 -2.01 -5.20
C ARG A 291 -11.05 -0.64 -5.54
N VAL A 292 -11.70 0.43 -5.08
CA VAL A 292 -11.31 1.83 -5.29
C VAL A 292 -9.92 2.09 -4.72
N PHE A 293 -9.71 1.65 -3.48
CA PHE A 293 -8.44 1.81 -2.76
C PHE A 293 -7.95 0.43 -2.34
N PRO A 294 -6.73 0.00 -2.74
CA PRO A 294 -6.34 -1.40 -2.62
C PRO A 294 -5.86 -1.82 -1.23
N TRP A 295 -5.51 -0.88 -0.34
CA TRP A 295 -4.85 -1.21 0.93
C TRP A 295 -5.82 -1.22 2.10
N GLN A 296 -6.42 -2.39 2.36
CA GLN A 296 -7.37 -2.58 3.46
C GLN A 296 -6.68 -2.81 4.81
N ILE A 297 -7.14 -2.10 5.83
CA ILE A 297 -6.80 -2.25 7.25
C ILE A 297 -8.11 -2.51 8.01
N VAL A 298 -8.14 -3.56 8.83
CA VAL A 298 -9.32 -3.88 9.65
C VAL A 298 -9.05 -3.53 11.12
N ASP A 299 -9.85 -2.62 11.69
CA ASP A 299 -9.85 -2.28 13.11
C ASP A 299 -11.27 -2.33 13.68
N LYS A 300 -11.57 -3.44 14.35
CA LYS A 300 -12.91 -3.72 14.88
C LYS A 300 -13.33 -2.87 16.07
N THR A 301 -12.37 -2.15 16.68
CA THR A 301 -12.58 -1.47 17.96
C THR A 301 -12.45 0.04 17.88
N ASN A 302 -11.60 0.54 16.98
CA ASN A 302 -11.19 1.94 16.98
C ASN A 302 -11.08 2.55 15.57
N ASN A 303 -11.61 1.86 14.55
CA ASN A 303 -11.72 2.46 13.22
C ASN A 303 -12.59 3.74 13.27
N SER A 304 -12.09 4.79 12.64
CA SER A 304 -12.71 6.12 12.55
C SER A 304 -12.06 6.87 11.39
N ALA A 305 -12.67 7.96 10.93
CA ALA A 305 -12.02 8.83 9.95
C ALA A 305 -10.66 9.34 10.46
N THR A 306 -10.58 9.81 11.70
CA THR A 306 -9.32 10.33 12.23
C THR A 306 -8.20 9.26 12.27
N SER A 307 -8.48 8.04 12.72
CA SER A 307 -7.47 6.96 12.77
C SER A 307 -7.08 6.46 11.38
N CYS A 308 -8.05 6.25 10.48
CA CYS A 308 -7.81 5.82 9.12
C CYS A 308 -6.96 6.84 8.33
N LEU A 309 -7.38 8.10 8.33
CA LEU A 309 -6.74 9.16 7.57
C LEU A 309 -5.33 9.50 8.08
N SER A 310 -5.12 9.40 9.39
CA SER A 310 -3.77 9.55 9.97
C SER A 310 -2.85 8.42 9.50
N LYS A 311 -3.34 7.18 9.44
CA LYS A 311 -2.55 6.02 9.00
C LYS A 311 -2.23 6.08 7.50
N CYS A 312 -3.21 6.43 6.67
CA CYS A 312 -3.01 6.61 5.24
C CYS A 312 -2.01 7.73 4.95
N ALA A 313 -2.11 8.88 5.65
CA ALA A 313 -1.17 9.99 5.48
C ALA A 313 0.25 9.64 5.97
N GLU A 314 0.40 8.85 7.04
CA GLU A 314 1.72 8.36 7.52
C GLU A 314 2.49 7.61 6.43
N TYR A 315 1.78 6.84 5.60
CA TYR A 315 2.37 6.09 4.47
C TYR A 315 2.35 6.88 3.16
N GLY A 316 1.84 8.11 3.16
CA GLY A 316 1.83 8.99 1.99
C GLY A 316 0.67 8.80 1.03
N TYR A 317 -0.45 8.20 1.44
CA TYR A 317 -1.66 8.13 0.61
C TYR A 317 -2.48 9.40 0.72
N MET A 318 -2.90 9.95 -0.43
CA MET A 318 -3.73 11.17 -0.53
C MET A 318 -5.22 10.87 -0.71
N ALA A 319 -5.60 9.59 -0.81
CA ALA A 319 -6.97 9.15 -0.86
C ALA A 319 -7.19 8.03 0.17
N ALA A 320 -8.35 8.06 0.81
CA ALA A 320 -8.72 7.04 1.78
C ALA A 320 -10.23 6.89 1.84
N GLY A 321 -10.69 5.69 2.15
CA GLY A 321 -12.10 5.36 2.29
C GLY A 321 -12.33 4.45 3.48
N ILE A 322 -13.55 4.48 4.00
CA ILE A 322 -13.93 3.65 5.14
C ILE A 322 -15.20 2.90 4.76
N GLU A 323 -15.16 1.58 4.95
CA GLU A 323 -16.24 0.66 4.61
C GLU A 323 -16.64 -0.15 5.84
N TYR A 324 -17.90 -0.58 5.85
CA TYR A 324 -18.39 -1.62 6.76
C TYR A 324 -18.14 -1.37 8.26
N GLY A 325 -17.97 -0.10 8.67
CA GLY A 325 -17.63 0.28 10.04
C GLY A 325 -16.18 0.04 10.41
N GLU A 326 -15.65 -1.16 10.17
CA GLU A 326 -14.35 -1.63 10.68
C GLU A 326 -13.20 -1.59 9.67
N GLU A 327 -13.45 -1.25 8.41
CA GLU A 327 -12.47 -1.35 7.33
C GLU A 327 -12.01 0.04 6.87
N CYS A 328 -10.72 0.30 6.99
CA CYS A 328 -10.05 1.48 6.45
C CYS A 328 -9.28 1.10 5.19
N TYR A 329 -9.45 1.85 4.11
CA TYR A 329 -8.77 1.63 2.85
C TYR A 329 -7.92 2.84 2.48
N CYS A 330 -6.63 2.63 2.20
CA CYS A 330 -5.72 3.66 1.70
C CYS A 330 -5.45 3.45 0.20
N GLY A 331 -5.33 4.54 -0.55
CA GLY A 331 -5.02 4.46 -1.98
C GLY A 331 -4.70 5.82 -2.60
N ASP A 332 -4.70 5.83 -3.92
CA ASP A 332 -4.40 7.02 -4.72
C ASP A 332 -5.68 7.52 -5.42
N LEU A 333 -5.66 8.79 -5.83
CA LEU A 333 -6.86 9.47 -6.33
C LEU A 333 -7.37 8.91 -7.66
N ASP A 334 -6.49 8.33 -8.46
CA ASP A 334 -6.81 7.66 -9.72
C ASP A 334 -7.64 6.38 -9.52
N GLY A 335 -7.58 5.77 -8.34
CA GLY A 335 -8.38 4.59 -7.98
C GLY A 335 -9.89 4.82 -8.08
N VAL A 336 -10.37 6.05 -7.86
CA VAL A 336 -11.80 6.41 -7.98
C VAL A 336 -12.26 6.29 -9.43
N GLU A 337 -11.49 6.80 -10.38
CA GLU A 337 -11.81 6.70 -11.80
C GLU A 337 -11.55 5.28 -12.34
N ALA A 338 -10.42 4.68 -11.99
CA ALA A 338 -10.01 3.35 -12.47
C ALA A 338 -10.94 2.22 -12.02
N SER A 339 -11.58 2.37 -10.86
CA SER A 339 -12.60 1.43 -10.37
C SER A 339 -13.96 1.58 -11.04
N GLY A 340 -14.24 2.73 -11.67
CA GLY A 340 -15.56 3.10 -12.16
C GLY A 340 -16.55 3.40 -11.02
N ALA A 341 -16.07 3.85 -9.86
CA ALA A 341 -16.91 4.15 -8.72
C ALA A 341 -17.92 5.27 -9.01
N LEU A 342 -19.14 5.10 -8.49
CA LEU A 342 -20.24 6.04 -8.63
C LEU A 342 -20.54 6.70 -7.29
N GLU A 343 -20.81 8.01 -7.31
CA GLU A 343 -21.42 8.70 -6.18
C GLU A 343 -22.82 8.14 -5.92
N VAL A 344 -23.12 7.87 -4.65
CA VAL A 344 -24.42 7.39 -4.20
C VAL A 344 -24.92 8.21 -3.02
N ALA A 345 -26.18 8.00 -2.63
CA ALA A 345 -26.75 8.72 -1.50
C ALA A 345 -26.04 8.33 -0.19
N GLU A 346 -25.85 9.31 0.70
CA GLU A 346 -25.32 9.09 2.07
C GLU A 346 -26.09 8.03 2.86
N THR A 347 -27.33 7.77 2.47
CA THR A 347 -28.14 6.71 3.06
C THR A 347 -27.58 5.31 2.84
N GLU A 348 -26.69 5.13 1.86
CA GLU A 348 -26.00 3.86 1.60
C GLU A 348 -24.72 3.69 2.45
N CYS A 349 -24.21 4.77 3.07
CA CYS A 349 -23.01 4.78 3.91
C CYS A 349 -23.31 4.90 5.42
N GLN A 350 -24.48 4.43 5.88
CA GLN A 350 -24.99 4.69 7.24
C GLN A 350 -24.38 3.86 8.38
N ILE A 351 -23.35 3.04 8.13
CA ILE A 351 -22.71 2.27 9.20
C ILE A 351 -21.87 3.21 10.07
N SER A 352 -22.08 3.15 11.39
CA SER A 352 -21.33 3.95 12.36
C SER A 352 -19.91 3.42 12.57
N CYS A 353 -18.95 4.30 12.76
CA CYS A 353 -17.59 3.92 13.12
C CYS A 353 -17.51 3.35 14.57
N PRO A 354 -16.76 2.27 14.83
CA PRO A 354 -16.56 1.77 16.19
C PRO A 354 -15.75 2.76 17.07
N GLY A 355 -14.79 3.49 16.50
CA GLY A 355 -14.01 4.52 17.18
C GLY A 355 -14.73 5.89 17.29
N ASN A 356 -15.86 6.07 16.59
CA ASN A 356 -16.69 7.27 16.68
C ASN A 356 -18.13 6.95 16.22
N ALA A 357 -19.01 6.59 17.16
CA ALA A 357 -20.36 6.12 16.85
C ALA A 357 -21.25 7.17 16.15
N GLU A 358 -20.87 8.45 16.15
CA GLU A 358 -21.59 9.54 15.47
C GLU A 358 -21.01 9.88 14.09
N ALA A 359 -19.96 9.19 13.63
CA ALA A 359 -19.39 9.34 12.29
C ALA A 359 -19.78 8.20 11.34
N LEU A 360 -19.96 8.52 10.05
CA LEU A 360 -20.16 7.52 9.00
C LEU A 360 -18.85 6.80 8.67
N CYS A 361 -18.95 5.47 8.56
CA CYS A 361 -17.89 4.55 8.17
C CYS A 361 -18.39 3.59 7.08
N GLY A 362 -19.02 4.16 6.05
CA GLY A 362 -19.40 3.42 4.86
C GLY A 362 -20.61 2.51 5.02
N GLY A 363 -20.72 1.56 4.12
CA GLY A 363 -21.80 0.58 4.01
C GLY A 363 -21.31 -0.67 3.31
N ASN A 364 -22.21 -1.60 2.99
CA ASN A 364 -21.83 -2.80 2.24
C ASN A 364 -21.43 -2.43 0.79
N ASN A 365 -20.14 -2.58 0.44
CA ASN A 365 -19.56 -2.14 -0.83
C ASN A 365 -19.75 -0.65 -1.07
N ARG A 366 -19.65 0.15 0.00
CA ARG A 366 -19.83 1.62 -0.01
C ARG A 366 -18.78 2.30 0.85
N LEU A 367 -17.96 3.14 0.24
CA LEU A 367 -16.93 3.90 0.93
C LEU A 367 -17.46 5.28 1.30
N THR A 368 -17.38 5.62 2.58
CA THR A 368 -17.28 7.03 3.01
C THR A 368 -15.85 7.46 2.75
N TRP A 369 -15.60 8.33 1.78
CA TRP A 369 -14.24 8.61 1.32
C TRP A 369 -13.81 10.06 1.48
N TYR A 370 -12.49 10.22 1.52
CA TYR A 370 -11.79 11.44 1.84
C TYR A 370 -10.62 11.61 0.87
N LYS A 371 -10.31 12.88 0.60
CA LYS A 371 -9.21 13.31 -0.25
C LYS A 371 -8.36 14.32 0.49
N TRP A 372 -7.05 14.20 0.36
CA TRP A 372 -6.12 15.23 0.78
C TRP A 372 -6.19 16.40 -0.20
N GLU A 373 -6.43 17.60 0.31
CA GLU A 373 -6.44 18.84 -0.47
C GLU A 373 -5.23 19.74 -0.13
N ASP A 374 -5.05 20.80 -0.91
CA ASP A 374 -3.93 21.74 -0.82
C ASP A 374 -2.55 21.12 -1.19
N ASP A 375 -1.52 21.35 -0.37
CA ASP A 375 -0.16 20.88 -0.65
C ASP A 375 -0.11 19.35 -0.66
N PRO A 376 0.26 18.71 -1.77
CA PRO A 376 0.22 17.26 -1.89
C PRO A 376 1.27 16.61 -0.97
N ILE A 377 0.93 15.44 -0.41
CA ILE A 377 1.85 14.69 0.47
C ILE A 377 3.10 14.26 -0.30
N TYR A 378 2.93 13.93 -1.59
CA TYR A 378 4.02 13.61 -2.51
C TYR A 378 3.82 14.27 -3.87
N VAL A 379 4.94 14.49 -4.57
CA VAL A 379 4.96 14.95 -5.96
C VAL A 379 5.88 14.05 -6.76
N TRP A 380 5.30 13.36 -7.74
CA TRP A 380 6.06 12.66 -8.76
C TRP A 380 6.22 13.53 -10.00
N ASN A 381 7.41 13.48 -10.60
CA ASN A 381 7.69 14.21 -11.83
C ASN A 381 7.56 13.29 -13.06
N TYR A 382 7.05 13.83 -14.16
CA TYR A 382 6.84 13.10 -15.42
C TYR A 382 7.65 13.75 -16.55
N PRO A 383 8.98 13.63 -16.54
CA PRO A 383 9.82 14.14 -17.62
C PRO A 383 9.45 13.49 -18.96
N SER A 384 9.78 14.16 -20.06
CA SER A 384 9.55 13.67 -21.42
C SER A 384 10.74 13.96 -22.34
N GLY A 385 10.80 13.25 -23.47
CA GLY A 385 11.94 13.32 -24.39
C GLY A 385 13.26 12.98 -23.68
N ASN A 386 14.33 13.72 -23.99
CA ASN A 386 15.66 13.48 -23.42
C ASN A 386 15.70 13.57 -21.89
N ALA A 387 14.78 14.32 -21.26
CA ALA A 387 14.71 14.43 -19.81
C ALA A 387 14.21 13.15 -19.13
N ALA A 388 13.52 12.27 -19.86
CA ALA A 388 13.03 10.97 -19.35
C ALA A 388 14.10 9.86 -19.46
N GLY A 389 15.26 10.14 -20.06
CA GLY A 389 16.21 9.11 -20.44
C GLY A 389 15.71 8.24 -21.60
N GLU A 390 16.44 7.17 -21.91
CA GLU A 390 16.11 6.27 -23.03
C GLU A 390 16.70 4.87 -22.78
N TYR A 391 15.92 3.82 -23.02
CA TYR A 391 16.45 2.46 -23.12
C TYR A 391 16.97 2.20 -24.54
N ARG A 392 18.16 1.63 -24.66
CA ARG A 392 18.73 1.18 -25.93
C ARG A 392 19.20 -0.25 -25.83
N PHE A 393 18.86 -1.06 -26.83
CA PHE A 393 19.52 -2.34 -27.03
C PHE A 393 21.03 -2.11 -27.23
N LEU A 394 21.84 -2.88 -26.49
CA LEU A 394 23.29 -2.83 -26.59
C LEU A 394 23.81 -3.97 -27.45
N VAL A 395 23.63 -5.22 -26.99
CA VAL A 395 24.10 -6.42 -27.68
C VAL A 395 23.38 -7.66 -27.14
N GLY A 396 23.34 -8.75 -27.90
CA GLY A 396 22.94 -10.06 -27.37
C GLY A 396 24.06 -10.68 -26.52
N GLY A 397 23.73 -11.33 -25.41
CA GLY A 397 24.69 -11.99 -24.52
C GLY A 397 24.79 -13.51 -24.76
N PRO A 398 25.95 -14.12 -24.45
CA PRO A 398 26.15 -15.57 -24.54
C PRO A 398 25.51 -16.36 -23.40
N VAL A 399 25.14 -15.69 -22.31
CA VAL A 399 24.55 -16.23 -21.09
C VAL A 399 23.53 -15.25 -20.51
N VAL A 400 22.75 -15.66 -19.50
CA VAL A 400 21.90 -14.78 -18.70
C VAL A 400 22.72 -14.34 -17.47
N PRO A 401 23.24 -13.10 -17.41
CA PRO A 401 24.11 -12.75 -16.29
C PRO A 401 23.32 -12.67 -14.99
N LEU A 402 23.67 -13.53 -14.02
CA LEU A 402 23.07 -13.55 -12.68
C LEU A 402 23.89 -12.73 -11.67
N ILE A 403 25.17 -12.48 -12.00
CA ILE A 403 26.03 -11.55 -11.29
C ILE A 403 26.74 -10.69 -12.34
N THR A 404 26.71 -9.38 -12.15
CA THR A 404 27.32 -8.41 -13.07
C THR A 404 28.22 -7.46 -12.28
N GLN A 405 29.49 -7.35 -12.66
CA GLN A 405 30.47 -6.57 -11.89
C GLN A 405 31.46 -5.82 -12.80
N PRO A 406 31.45 -4.47 -12.79
CA PRO A 406 32.46 -3.65 -13.45
C PRO A 406 33.87 -3.91 -12.89
N ALA A 407 34.86 -3.90 -13.77
CA ALA A 407 36.27 -4.10 -13.45
C ALA A 407 37.09 -2.83 -13.70
N ILE A 408 38.22 -2.70 -13.00
CA ILE A 408 39.06 -1.49 -13.03
C ILE A 408 39.70 -1.16 -14.39
N ASN A 409 39.65 -2.11 -15.33
CA ASN A 409 40.12 -1.97 -16.71
C ASN A 409 39.02 -1.42 -17.67
N GLY A 410 37.83 -1.08 -17.13
CA GLY A 410 36.68 -0.56 -17.87
C GLY A 410 35.77 -1.63 -18.49
N LYS A 411 36.12 -2.91 -18.32
CA LYS A 411 35.31 -4.04 -18.78
C LYS A 411 34.37 -4.52 -17.68
N ILE A 412 33.50 -5.46 -18.00
CA ILE A 412 32.47 -5.96 -17.08
C ILE A 412 32.52 -7.48 -17.08
N SER A 413 32.57 -8.10 -15.89
CA SER A 413 32.40 -9.54 -15.76
C SER A 413 30.91 -9.89 -15.66
N LEU A 414 30.51 -10.87 -16.44
CA LEU A 414 29.16 -11.42 -16.49
C LEU A 414 29.24 -12.89 -16.11
N LEU A 415 28.49 -13.25 -15.08
CA LEU A 415 28.63 -14.52 -14.38
C LEU A 415 27.27 -15.23 -14.37
N GLU A 416 27.28 -16.47 -14.84
CA GLU A 416 26.14 -17.39 -14.91
C GLU A 416 26.49 -18.71 -14.19
N LYS A 417 25.49 -19.53 -13.89
CA LYS A 417 25.62 -20.92 -13.44
C LYS A 417 26.78 -21.66 -14.12
N LYS A 418 27.42 -22.59 -13.41
CA LYS A 418 28.46 -23.48 -13.97
C LYS A 418 28.00 -24.93 -13.99
N GLY A 419 27.83 -25.48 -15.19
CA GLY A 419 27.49 -26.90 -15.39
C GLY A 419 26.02 -27.24 -15.13
N THR A 420 25.19 -26.23 -14.85
CA THR A 420 23.78 -26.32 -14.50
C THR A 420 23.01 -25.34 -15.39
N GLY A 421 22.31 -25.84 -16.40
CA GLY A 421 21.59 -25.01 -17.37
C GLY A 421 21.62 -25.60 -18.78
N PRO A 422 20.99 -24.93 -19.75
CA PRO A 422 21.08 -25.32 -21.16
C PRO A 422 22.54 -25.40 -21.65
N PRO A 423 22.85 -26.31 -22.59
CA PRO A 423 24.18 -26.37 -23.20
C PRO A 423 24.55 -25.04 -23.85
N ASN A 424 25.78 -24.57 -23.61
CA ASN A 424 26.33 -23.31 -24.11
C ASN A 424 25.71 -22.01 -23.54
N SER A 425 24.95 -22.09 -22.45
CA SER A 425 24.42 -20.91 -21.73
C SER A 425 24.90 -20.87 -20.26
N THR A 426 26.14 -21.27 -20.00
CA THR A 426 26.74 -21.33 -18.65
C THR A 426 28.15 -20.77 -18.67
N GLY A 427 28.65 -20.32 -17.51
CA GLY A 427 30.04 -19.90 -17.32
C GLY A 427 30.23 -18.42 -17.01
N ALA A 428 31.44 -17.93 -17.28
CA ALA A 428 31.86 -16.56 -16.98
C ALA A 428 32.38 -15.89 -18.24
N TYR A 429 32.03 -14.63 -18.44
CA TYR A 429 32.39 -13.87 -19.63
C TYR A 429 32.89 -12.48 -19.24
N GLU A 430 33.96 -12.06 -19.89
CA GLU A 430 34.44 -10.69 -19.90
C GLU A 430 33.74 -9.97 -21.07
N PHE A 431 33.01 -8.91 -20.75
CA PHE A 431 32.36 -8.03 -21.71
C PHE A 431 33.17 -6.74 -21.88
N ASP A 432 33.61 -6.47 -23.10
CA ASP A 432 34.27 -5.21 -23.48
C ASP A 432 33.37 -4.40 -24.42
N PRO A 433 32.70 -3.35 -23.91
CA PRO A 433 31.73 -2.57 -24.67
C PRO A 433 32.35 -1.72 -25.79
N SER A 434 33.66 -1.75 -25.99
CA SER A 434 34.37 -0.95 -27.00
C SER A 434 34.84 -1.74 -28.23
N LEU A 435 34.76 -3.07 -28.21
CA LEU A 435 35.27 -3.91 -29.30
C LEU A 435 34.35 -3.94 -30.51
N ALA A 436 33.09 -4.33 -30.33
CA ALA A 436 32.08 -4.44 -31.39
C ALA A 436 30.67 -4.49 -30.80
N ASP A 437 29.68 -4.33 -31.65
CA ASP A 437 28.25 -4.44 -31.29
C ASP A 437 27.70 -5.87 -31.57
N ASP A 438 28.56 -6.89 -31.50
CA ASP A 438 28.20 -8.29 -31.79
C ASP A 438 28.73 -9.27 -30.73
N ILE A 439 27.95 -10.34 -30.52
CA ILE A 439 28.20 -11.36 -29.50
C ILE A 439 29.51 -12.14 -29.67
N PHE A 440 30.08 -12.20 -30.88
CA PHE A 440 31.26 -13.02 -31.14
C PHE A 440 32.56 -12.29 -30.80
N SER A 441 32.53 -10.96 -30.83
CA SER A 441 33.74 -10.13 -30.72
C SER A 441 33.81 -9.38 -29.39
N THR A 442 32.67 -9.02 -28.79
CA THR A 442 32.64 -8.21 -27.56
C THR A 442 32.76 -9.02 -26.27
N PHE A 443 32.53 -10.34 -26.34
CA PHE A 443 32.64 -11.25 -25.19
C PHE A 443 33.84 -12.18 -25.33
N ARG A 444 34.54 -12.38 -24.21
CA ARG A 444 35.54 -13.43 -24.04
C ARG A 444 35.10 -14.35 -22.92
N GLU A 445 34.95 -15.64 -23.22
CA GLU A 445 34.74 -16.65 -22.18
C GLU A 445 35.97 -16.71 -21.26
N MET A 446 35.73 -16.61 -19.96
CA MET A 446 36.74 -16.77 -18.91
C MET A 446 36.66 -18.18 -18.35
N GLN A 447 37.81 -18.86 -18.27
CA GLN A 447 37.92 -20.23 -17.78
C GLN A 447 38.21 -20.27 -16.27
N GLY A 448 38.42 -21.48 -15.74
CA GLY A 448 38.95 -21.71 -14.39
C GLY A 448 37.92 -21.75 -13.24
N ILE A 449 36.66 -21.39 -13.50
CA ILE A 449 35.55 -21.71 -12.59
C ILE A 449 35.27 -23.21 -12.66
N THR A 450 35.40 -23.89 -11.52
CA THR A 450 35.24 -25.33 -11.33
C THR A 450 33.96 -25.71 -10.59
N THR A 451 33.41 -24.82 -9.75
CA THR A 451 32.16 -25.06 -9.02
C THR A 451 31.08 -24.01 -9.34
N ASP A 452 29.82 -24.32 -9.02
CA ASP A 452 28.66 -23.49 -9.41
C ASP A 452 28.50 -22.21 -8.57
N ILE A 453 28.68 -21.06 -9.24
CA ILE A 453 28.63 -19.71 -8.67
C ILE A 453 27.22 -19.21 -8.39
N PHE A 454 26.20 -19.92 -8.87
CA PHE A 454 24.82 -19.48 -8.74
C PHE A 454 24.51 -19.09 -7.29
N CYS A 455 23.99 -17.86 -7.12
CA CYS A 455 23.62 -17.27 -5.82
C CYS A 455 24.80 -17.00 -4.87
N ALA A 456 25.97 -16.70 -5.42
CA ALA A 456 27.13 -16.22 -4.68
C ALA A 456 27.09 -14.69 -4.47
N ALA A 457 27.93 -14.19 -3.57
CA ALA A 457 28.25 -12.76 -3.42
C ALA A 457 29.41 -12.36 -4.34
N GLY A 458 29.50 -11.09 -4.71
CA GLY A 458 30.63 -10.52 -5.45
C GLY A 458 31.20 -9.26 -4.77
N LEU A 459 32.52 -9.10 -4.79
CA LEU A 459 33.23 -7.92 -4.28
C LEU A 459 34.44 -7.60 -5.15
N THR A 460 34.93 -6.37 -5.08
CA THR A 460 36.25 -5.97 -5.61
C THR A 460 37.20 -5.77 -4.44
N MET A 461 38.33 -6.45 -4.45
CA MET A 461 39.36 -6.33 -3.43
C MET A 461 40.08 -4.98 -3.51
N PRO A 462 40.49 -4.39 -2.37
CA PRO A 462 41.22 -3.13 -2.28
C PRO A 462 42.69 -3.25 -2.73
N ASP A 463 43.13 -4.41 -3.22
CA ASP A 463 44.49 -4.62 -3.65
C ASP A 463 44.82 -3.85 -4.95
N LYS A 464 46.11 -3.72 -5.27
CA LYS A 464 46.56 -2.91 -6.42
C LYS A 464 46.11 -3.42 -7.78
N ALA A 465 45.68 -4.66 -7.88
CA ALA A 465 45.15 -5.22 -9.11
C ALA A 465 43.62 -5.11 -9.23
N GLY A 466 42.93 -4.65 -8.18
CA GLY A 466 41.47 -4.57 -8.17
C GLY A 466 40.83 -5.91 -8.48
N ARG A 467 41.35 -6.98 -7.88
CA ARG A 467 40.87 -8.34 -8.14
C ARG A 467 39.42 -8.47 -7.73
N GLN A 468 38.62 -9.12 -8.56
CA GLN A 468 37.24 -9.46 -8.23
C GLN A 468 37.21 -10.80 -7.49
N ILE A 469 36.32 -10.93 -6.51
CA ILE A 469 36.13 -12.15 -5.73
C ILE A 469 34.66 -12.54 -5.71
N ASN A 470 34.39 -13.84 -5.92
CA ASN A 470 33.06 -14.44 -5.87
C ASN A 470 32.99 -15.51 -4.78
N ILE A 471 31.94 -15.48 -3.95
CA ILE A 471 31.93 -16.13 -2.63
C ILE A 471 30.61 -16.88 -2.40
N GLY A 472 30.70 -18.17 -2.09
CA GLY A 472 29.53 -19.05 -1.94
C GLY A 472 29.09 -19.67 -3.27
N GLY A 473 27.88 -20.24 -3.30
CA GLY A 473 27.34 -20.88 -4.49
C GLY A 473 26.26 -21.93 -4.20
N TRP A 474 25.74 -22.56 -5.26
CA TRP A 474 24.55 -23.40 -5.23
C TRP A 474 24.57 -24.62 -4.30
N SER A 475 25.53 -25.54 -4.44
CA SER A 475 25.50 -26.84 -3.74
C SER A 475 26.87 -27.49 -3.60
N LEU A 476 26.98 -28.44 -2.67
CA LEU A 476 28.21 -29.20 -2.40
C LEU A 476 29.40 -28.24 -2.13
N ASP A 477 30.55 -28.49 -2.75
CA ASP A 477 31.75 -27.66 -2.60
C ASP A 477 31.53 -26.21 -3.04
N SER A 478 30.57 -25.93 -3.92
CA SER A 478 30.32 -24.58 -4.40
C SER A 478 29.78 -23.66 -3.30
N THR A 479 29.06 -24.20 -2.31
CA THR A 479 28.64 -23.44 -1.12
C THR A 479 29.83 -22.90 -0.33
N PHE A 480 31.00 -23.53 -0.42
CA PHE A 480 32.22 -23.06 0.22
C PHE A 480 33.14 -22.29 -0.71
N GLY A 481 32.72 -22.09 -1.96
CA GLY A 481 33.55 -21.58 -3.05
C GLY A 481 34.07 -20.18 -2.78
N VAL A 482 35.34 -19.98 -3.12
CA VAL A 482 36.02 -18.69 -3.17
C VAL A 482 36.78 -18.65 -4.49
N ARG A 483 36.37 -17.73 -5.37
CA ARG A 483 36.87 -17.63 -6.75
C ARG A 483 37.41 -16.23 -6.96
N ILE A 484 38.58 -16.12 -7.59
CA ILE A 484 39.27 -14.83 -7.74
C ILE A 484 39.60 -14.60 -9.21
N TYR A 485 39.30 -13.41 -9.73
CA TYR A 485 39.66 -12.97 -11.06
C TYR A 485 40.50 -11.70 -10.99
N THR A 486 41.57 -11.64 -11.78
CA THR A 486 42.46 -10.48 -11.88
C THR A 486 42.21 -9.75 -13.19
N PRO A 487 41.54 -8.59 -13.20
CA PRO A 487 41.31 -7.84 -14.43
C PRO A 487 42.62 -7.44 -15.12
N ASP A 488 42.72 -7.68 -16.43
CA ASP A 488 43.84 -7.27 -17.27
C ASP A 488 43.40 -6.72 -18.63
N GLY A 489 44.37 -6.23 -19.40
CA GLY A 489 44.10 -5.51 -20.64
C GLY A 489 43.51 -4.12 -20.41
N VAL A 490 42.96 -3.55 -21.48
CA VAL A 490 42.28 -2.24 -21.52
C VAL A 490 41.11 -2.35 -22.49
N LEU A 491 40.19 -1.39 -22.47
CA LEU A 491 39.14 -1.28 -23.49
C LEU A 491 39.74 -1.40 -24.91
N GLY A 492 39.15 -2.28 -25.71
CA GLY A 492 39.54 -2.57 -27.09
C GLY A 492 40.59 -3.66 -27.21
N VAL A 493 41.03 -4.24 -26.09
CA VAL A 493 42.02 -5.33 -26.05
C VAL A 493 41.56 -6.37 -25.04
N ASN A 494 41.22 -7.57 -25.52
CA ASN A 494 40.82 -8.70 -24.68
C ASN A 494 41.81 -8.96 -23.54
N GLY A 495 41.27 -9.28 -22.36
CA GLY A 495 42.04 -9.78 -21.23
C GLY A 495 42.55 -11.18 -21.52
N THR A 496 43.50 -11.61 -20.72
CA THR A 496 44.12 -12.95 -20.81
C THR A 496 44.00 -13.73 -19.52
N ASN A 497 43.67 -13.07 -18.41
CA ASN A 497 43.48 -13.73 -17.14
C ASN A 497 42.14 -14.47 -17.09
N ASP A 498 42.14 -15.60 -16.41
CA ASP A 498 40.96 -16.42 -16.12
C ASP A 498 40.67 -16.43 -14.62
N TRP A 499 39.52 -16.99 -14.22
CA TRP A 499 39.21 -17.19 -12.81
C TRP A 499 40.14 -18.24 -12.19
N GLN A 500 40.50 -18.04 -10.94
CA GLN A 500 41.24 -19.00 -10.12
C GLN A 500 40.31 -19.55 -9.04
N GLU A 501 40.25 -20.87 -8.92
CA GLU A 501 39.46 -21.56 -7.91
C GLU A 501 40.15 -22.85 -7.45
N ASN A 502 40.27 -23.03 -6.13
CA ASN A 502 40.62 -24.32 -5.54
C ASN A 502 40.08 -24.42 -4.11
N VAL A 503 38.93 -25.09 -3.96
CA VAL A 503 38.24 -25.26 -2.66
C VAL A 503 39.07 -26.02 -1.61
N ASN A 504 40.09 -26.78 -2.02
CA ASN A 504 40.97 -27.49 -1.09
C ASN A 504 42.06 -26.59 -0.50
N GLU A 505 42.39 -25.48 -1.16
CA GLU A 505 43.36 -24.50 -0.69
C GLU A 505 42.65 -23.33 0.01
N ILE A 506 41.58 -22.80 -0.61
CA ILE A 506 40.84 -21.64 -0.14
C ILE A 506 39.34 -21.91 -0.20
N ARG A 507 38.67 -21.74 0.94
CA ARG A 507 37.22 -21.95 1.08
C ARG A 507 36.66 -21.19 2.28
N LEU A 508 35.34 -21.00 2.29
CA LEU A 508 34.62 -20.54 3.48
C LEU A 508 34.70 -21.56 4.62
N GLN A 509 34.53 -21.09 5.86
CA GLN A 509 34.43 -21.92 7.05
C GLN A 509 33.04 -22.56 7.16
N ALA A 510 31.98 -21.85 6.75
CA ALA A 510 30.64 -22.41 6.55
C ALA A 510 30.22 -22.26 5.09
N GLY A 511 29.59 -23.29 4.54
CA GLY A 511 29.06 -23.25 3.17
C GLY A 511 27.81 -22.37 3.12
N ARG A 512 27.73 -21.46 2.15
CA ARG A 512 26.69 -20.44 2.01
C ARG A 512 26.14 -20.37 0.58
N TRP A 513 24.83 -20.27 0.51
CA TRP A 513 24.02 -19.92 -0.66
C TRP A 513 23.24 -18.64 -0.32
N TYR A 514 23.20 -17.64 -1.19
CA TYR A 514 22.73 -16.27 -0.89
C TYR A 514 23.44 -15.52 0.27
N PRO A 515 24.78 -15.57 0.40
CA PRO A 515 25.48 -14.72 1.36
C PRO A 515 25.56 -13.27 0.88
N THR A 516 25.76 -12.32 1.80
CA THR A 516 26.28 -10.98 1.46
C THR A 516 27.75 -10.87 1.82
N GLY A 517 28.53 -10.18 1.00
CA GLY A 517 29.89 -9.76 1.30
C GLY A 517 30.00 -8.25 1.50
N MET A 518 30.96 -7.81 2.33
CA MET A 518 31.33 -6.40 2.48
C MET A 518 32.83 -6.25 2.76
N VAL A 519 33.50 -5.30 2.10
CA VAL A 519 34.86 -4.86 2.49
C VAL A 519 34.76 -4.00 3.75
N MET A 520 35.44 -4.41 4.81
CA MET A 520 35.45 -3.74 6.11
C MET A 520 36.43 -2.56 6.13
N ALA A 521 36.31 -1.70 7.15
CA ALA A 521 37.20 -0.56 7.36
C ALA A 521 38.69 -0.95 7.47
N ASN A 522 38.99 -2.15 7.98
CA ASN A 522 40.35 -2.69 8.09
C ASN A 522 40.85 -3.38 6.80
N GLY A 523 40.06 -3.39 5.71
CA GLY A 523 40.38 -4.02 4.43
C GLY A 523 40.09 -5.52 4.33
N SER A 524 39.73 -6.20 5.43
CA SER A 524 39.22 -7.58 5.37
C SER A 524 37.78 -7.62 4.83
N MET A 525 37.26 -8.81 4.55
CA MET A 525 35.92 -8.99 3.98
C MET A 525 35.03 -9.78 4.94
N LEU A 526 33.89 -9.19 5.31
CA LEU A 526 32.87 -9.82 6.14
C LEU A 526 31.85 -10.55 5.26
N ILE A 527 31.60 -11.83 5.54
CA ILE A 527 30.64 -12.68 4.84
C ILE A 527 29.53 -13.07 5.81
N VAL A 528 28.27 -12.79 5.45
CA VAL A 528 27.13 -12.88 6.37
C VAL A 528 26.01 -13.73 5.78
N GLY A 529 25.44 -14.58 6.63
CA GLY A 529 24.18 -15.27 6.36
C GLY A 529 24.25 -16.29 5.22
N GLY A 530 23.10 -16.50 4.59
CA GLY A 530 22.87 -17.51 3.55
C GLY A 530 22.24 -18.79 4.11
N GLN A 531 22.08 -19.78 3.24
CA GLN A 531 21.58 -21.12 3.55
C GLN A 531 22.61 -22.18 3.18
N SER A 532 22.47 -23.39 3.71
CA SER A 532 23.36 -24.52 3.41
C SER A 532 22.98 -25.18 2.08
N GLY A 533 23.01 -24.40 0.99
CA GLY A 533 22.57 -24.79 -0.35
C GLY A 533 21.09 -24.49 -0.63
N SER A 534 20.64 -24.84 -1.84
CA SER A 534 19.29 -24.58 -2.33
C SER A 534 18.19 -25.08 -1.38
N ASN A 535 17.39 -24.15 -0.85
CA ASN A 535 16.30 -24.43 0.11
C ASN A 535 16.77 -25.22 1.35
N GLY A 536 18.05 -25.10 1.71
CA GLY A 536 18.62 -25.71 2.90
C GLY A 536 18.31 -24.90 4.17
N PRO A 537 18.64 -25.43 5.36
CA PRO A 537 18.60 -24.68 6.60
C PRO A 537 19.40 -23.36 6.54
N PRO A 538 19.01 -22.35 7.34
CA PRO A 538 19.80 -21.13 7.44
C PRO A 538 21.21 -21.41 7.92
N VAL A 539 22.13 -20.55 7.49
CA VAL A 539 23.50 -20.44 8.01
C VAL A 539 23.58 -19.14 8.80
N PRO A 540 23.08 -19.13 10.05
CA PRO A 540 22.90 -17.92 10.85
C PRO A 540 24.21 -17.46 11.47
N SER A 541 25.17 -17.12 10.62
CA SER A 541 26.53 -16.87 11.06
C SER A 541 27.28 -15.90 10.16
N MET A 542 28.40 -15.40 10.69
CA MET A 542 29.30 -14.46 10.04
C MET A 542 30.74 -14.96 10.11
N GLU A 543 31.53 -14.69 9.08
CA GLU A 543 32.96 -15.01 9.05
C GLU A 543 33.75 -13.97 8.27
N ILE A 544 35.07 -13.95 8.49
CA ILE A 544 35.99 -13.01 7.84
C ILE A 544 36.87 -13.74 6.83
N LEU A 545 37.05 -13.12 5.66
CA LEU A 545 38.04 -13.46 4.64
C LEU A 545 39.09 -12.34 4.50
N PRO A 546 40.40 -12.66 4.41
CA PRO A 546 41.04 -13.95 4.66
C PRO A 546 40.69 -14.48 6.04
N LYS A 547 40.77 -15.81 6.23
CA LYS A 547 40.33 -16.46 7.46
C LYS A 547 40.97 -15.80 8.69
N ALA A 548 40.15 -15.11 9.47
CA ALA A 548 40.52 -14.52 10.75
C ALA A 548 39.52 -14.97 11.83
N GLY A 549 40.04 -15.63 12.88
CA GLY A 549 39.20 -16.17 13.95
C GLY A 549 38.30 -17.33 13.50
N GLY A 550 37.24 -17.58 14.29
CA GLY A 550 36.20 -18.55 13.99
C GLY A 550 34.93 -17.88 13.48
N ILE A 551 33.90 -18.68 13.22
CA ILE A 551 32.58 -18.20 12.83
C ILE A 551 31.86 -17.57 14.03
N LYS A 552 31.20 -16.43 13.81
CA LYS A 552 30.31 -15.78 14.78
C LYS A 552 28.85 -16.18 14.51
N TYR A 553 28.16 -16.72 15.51
CA TYR A 553 26.73 -16.99 15.43
C TYR A 553 25.89 -15.72 15.58
N ALA A 554 24.77 -15.65 14.85
CA ALA A 554 23.83 -14.54 14.81
C ALA A 554 22.39 -15.05 14.93
N ASP A 555 21.83 -15.05 16.15
CA ASP A 555 20.50 -15.56 16.47
C ASP A 555 19.38 -14.94 15.62
N TYR A 556 19.53 -13.66 15.29
CA TYR A 556 18.57 -12.92 14.49
C TYR A 556 18.48 -13.40 13.04
N LEU A 557 19.55 -13.96 12.48
CA LEU A 557 19.54 -14.60 11.16
C LEU A 557 18.90 -15.99 11.21
N GLU A 558 18.84 -16.64 12.37
CA GLU A 558 18.10 -17.90 12.49
C GLU A 558 16.60 -17.64 12.61
N ARG A 559 16.20 -16.65 13.43
CA ARG A 559 14.79 -16.35 13.70
C ARG A 559 14.03 -15.77 12.49
N THR A 560 14.74 -15.11 11.57
CA THR A 560 14.12 -14.40 10.44
C THR A 560 14.25 -15.15 9.11
N ASP A 561 14.82 -16.36 9.09
CA ASP A 561 14.82 -17.22 7.91
C ASP A 561 13.38 -17.62 7.52
N PRO A 562 13.06 -17.72 6.22
CA PRO A 562 13.92 -17.50 5.06
C PRO A 562 13.99 -16.05 4.56
N PHE A 563 13.47 -15.09 5.33
CA PHE A 563 13.21 -13.72 4.86
C PHE A 563 14.40 -12.75 4.98
N ASN A 564 15.62 -13.27 5.18
CA ASN A 564 16.80 -12.50 5.60
C ASN A 564 18.06 -12.76 4.76
N LEU A 565 17.92 -13.44 3.62
CA LEU A 565 19.05 -13.72 2.74
C LEU A 565 19.46 -12.44 2.00
N TYR A 566 20.71 -12.40 1.53
CA TYR A 566 21.35 -11.17 1.06
C TYR A 566 21.12 -9.96 2.01
N PRO A 567 21.44 -10.08 3.32
CA PRO A 567 21.28 -8.95 4.24
C PRO A 567 22.13 -7.77 3.77
N PHE A 568 21.63 -6.55 3.87
CA PHE A 568 22.37 -5.38 3.42
C PHE A 568 23.39 -4.94 4.48
N LEU A 569 24.65 -4.74 4.07
CA LEU A 569 25.79 -4.45 4.94
C LEU A 569 26.44 -3.11 4.59
N VAL A 570 26.71 -2.29 5.59
CA VAL A 570 27.33 -0.97 5.41
C VAL A 570 28.31 -0.67 6.53
N VAL A 571 29.52 -0.22 6.17
CA VAL A 571 30.44 0.44 7.10
C VAL A 571 29.92 1.84 7.44
N LEU A 572 29.69 2.10 8.73
CA LEU A 572 29.19 3.37 9.23
C LEU A 572 30.32 4.32 9.67
N PRO A 573 30.13 5.65 9.55
CA PRO A 573 31.05 6.65 10.07
C PRO A 573 31.35 6.52 11.57
N SER A 574 30.43 5.97 12.37
CA SER A 574 30.64 5.70 13.80
C SER A 574 31.66 4.61 14.11
N GLY A 575 32.08 3.82 13.12
CA GLY A 575 32.90 2.62 13.30
C GLY A 575 32.11 1.32 13.44
N GLY A 576 30.78 1.38 13.47
CA GLY A 576 29.91 0.21 13.47
C GLY A 576 29.64 -0.34 12.07
N ILE A 577 29.05 -1.54 12.02
CA ILE A 577 28.54 -2.15 10.80
C ILE A 577 27.02 -2.17 10.86
N PHE A 578 26.38 -1.44 9.96
CA PHE A 578 24.93 -1.55 9.77
C PHE A 578 24.61 -2.84 9.04
N ILE A 579 23.60 -3.55 9.55
CA ILE A 579 23.03 -4.73 8.92
C ILE A 579 21.50 -4.61 8.90
N LEU A 580 20.90 -4.79 7.73
CA LEU A 580 19.45 -4.86 7.53
C LEU A 580 19.08 -6.22 6.91
N TYR A 581 18.06 -6.85 7.48
CA TYR A 581 17.53 -8.13 7.02
C TYR A 581 16.05 -8.22 7.34
N TYR A 582 15.28 -8.90 6.50
CA TYR A 582 13.83 -8.90 6.56
C TYR A 582 13.29 -7.46 6.66
N ASN A 583 12.75 -7.06 7.82
CA ASN A 583 12.36 -5.69 8.15
C ASN A 583 13.04 -5.20 9.45
N GLU A 584 14.13 -5.83 9.86
CA GLU A 584 14.89 -5.53 11.06
C GLU A 584 16.26 -4.95 10.70
N ALA A 585 16.76 -4.05 11.54
CA ALA A 585 18.08 -3.47 11.36
C ALA A 585 18.80 -3.30 12.68
N ARG A 586 20.14 -3.36 12.65
CA ARG A 586 21.00 -3.16 13.81
C ARG A 586 22.39 -2.69 13.39
N ILE A 587 23.15 -2.21 14.37
CA ILE A 587 24.56 -1.90 14.26
C ILE A 587 25.35 -2.96 15.04
N LEU A 588 26.38 -3.50 14.41
CA LEU A 588 27.33 -4.44 15.00
C LEU A 588 28.63 -3.72 15.36
N ASP A 589 29.29 -4.18 16.42
CA ASP A 589 30.69 -3.86 16.70
C ASP A 589 31.57 -4.45 15.61
N GLU A 590 32.46 -3.66 15.03
CA GLU A 590 33.30 -4.13 13.90
C GLU A 590 34.30 -5.22 14.28
N VAL A 591 34.67 -5.33 15.56
CA VAL A 591 35.69 -6.27 16.04
C VAL A 591 35.03 -7.55 16.53
N THR A 592 34.04 -7.44 17.42
CA THR A 592 33.40 -8.62 18.03
C THR A 592 32.22 -9.16 17.25
N LEU A 593 31.69 -8.35 16.30
CA LEU A 593 30.47 -8.60 15.54
C LEU A 593 29.22 -8.77 16.42
N ASP A 594 29.29 -8.31 17.68
CA ASP A 594 28.14 -8.26 18.58
C ASP A 594 27.21 -7.10 18.22
N THR A 595 25.92 -7.26 18.50
CA THR A 595 24.97 -6.16 18.35
C THR A 595 25.25 -5.07 19.38
N ILE A 596 25.56 -3.85 18.92
CA ILE A 596 25.73 -2.68 19.78
C ILE A 596 24.46 -1.82 19.86
N LYS A 597 23.61 -1.85 18.82
CA LYS A 597 22.37 -1.07 18.76
C LYS A 597 21.34 -1.75 17.87
N THR A 598 20.14 -1.97 18.37
CA THR A 598 18.98 -2.36 17.54
C THR A 598 18.24 -1.12 17.08
N LEU A 599 17.89 -1.05 15.80
CA LEU A 599 17.11 0.05 15.22
C LEU A 599 15.61 -0.27 15.25
N PRO A 600 14.72 0.74 15.11
CA PRO A 600 13.31 0.47 14.87
C PRO A 600 13.12 -0.40 13.63
N ASN A 601 12.07 -1.22 13.62
CA ASN A 601 11.71 -2.01 12.45
C ASN A 601 11.44 -1.09 11.26
N VAL A 602 11.88 -1.54 10.09
CA VAL A 602 11.68 -0.87 8.81
C VAL A 602 10.19 -0.96 8.48
N PRO A 603 9.48 0.17 8.25
CA PRO A 603 8.07 0.12 7.91
C PRO A 603 7.88 -0.51 6.53
N GLY A 604 6.90 -1.42 6.42
CA GLY A 604 6.54 -2.13 5.20
C GLY A 604 5.43 -1.44 4.40
N ALA A 605 4.25 -2.09 4.34
CA ALA A 605 3.02 -1.54 3.75
C ALA A 605 2.10 -0.95 4.83
N VAL A 606 1.15 -0.11 4.44
CA VAL A 606 0.22 0.57 5.37
C VAL A 606 -0.68 -0.41 6.13
N ASN A 607 -1.05 -1.52 5.48
CA ASN A 607 -1.82 -2.62 6.05
C ASN A 607 -0.97 -3.77 6.62
N ASN A 608 0.32 -3.78 6.31
CA ASN A 608 1.27 -4.72 6.89
C ASN A 608 2.62 -4.02 7.15
N PRO A 609 2.74 -3.31 8.28
CA PRO A 609 3.97 -2.60 8.63
C PRO A 609 5.20 -3.51 8.76
N ALA A 610 5.00 -4.82 8.89
CA ALA A 610 6.06 -5.80 9.05
C ALA A 610 6.55 -6.42 7.72
N ALA A 611 6.07 -5.97 6.56
CA ALA A 611 6.50 -6.47 5.26
C ALA A 611 8.03 -6.39 5.06
N GLY A 612 8.60 -7.34 4.32
CA GLY A 612 10.05 -7.52 4.23
C GLY A 612 10.72 -6.74 3.11
N ARG A 613 12.03 -6.50 3.28
CA ARG A 613 12.88 -5.69 2.41
C ARG A 613 14.03 -6.45 1.76
N THR A 614 14.44 -7.58 2.31
CA THR A 614 15.50 -8.43 1.73
C THR A 614 14.90 -9.68 1.11
N TYR A 615 15.73 -10.48 0.45
CA TYR A 615 15.32 -11.75 -0.14
C TYR A 615 14.50 -12.61 0.85
N PRO A 616 13.38 -13.25 0.42
CA PRO A 616 12.90 -13.33 -0.96
C PRO A 616 12.05 -12.13 -1.39
N TYR A 617 11.70 -11.24 -0.47
CA TYR A 617 10.93 -10.05 -0.83
C TYR A 617 11.75 -9.01 -1.60
N GLU A 618 13.09 -9.11 -1.56
CA GLU A 618 14.03 -8.47 -2.49
C GLU A 618 13.68 -7.02 -2.88
N GLY A 619 13.72 -6.14 -1.87
CA GLY A 619 13.97 -4.72 -2.11
C GLY A 619 15.45 -4.50 -2.43
N THR A 620 15.83 -3.25 -2.58
CA THR A 620 17.21 -2.87 -2.95
C THR A 620 17.69 -1.68 -2.12
N GLN A 621 19.00 -1.64 -1.83
CA GLN A 621 19.61 -0.64 -0.97
C GLN A 621 20.71 0.14 -1.69
N VAL A 622 20.75 1.44 -1.43
CA VAL A 622 21.90 2.30 -1.69
C VAL A 622 22.18 3.21 -0.49
N LEU A 623 23.33 3.87 -0.52
CA LEU A 623 23.69 4.94 0.42
C LEU A 623 23.39 6.29 -0.22
N LEU A 624 22.75 7.20 0.52
CA LEU A 624 22.62 8.58 0.06
C LEU A 624 24.01 9.22 -0.09
N PRO A 625 24.21 10.10 -1.08
CA PRO A 625 25.55 10.63 -1.37
C PRO A 625 26.09 11.43 -0.18
N GLN A 626 27.37 11.23 0.14
CA GLN A 626 28.05 12.05 1.14
C GLN A 626 28.89 13.12 0.47
N HIS A 627 28.90 14.31 1.06
CA HIS A 627 29.63 15.47 0.54
C HIS A 627 30.69 15.91 1.54
N ALA A 628 31.85 16.35 1.05
CA ALA A 628 32.83 17.04 1.87
C ALA A 628 32.18 18.23 2.60
N PRO A 629 32.51 18.47 3.89
CA PRO A 629 33.57 17.84 4.69
C PRO A 629 33.15 16.53 5.40
N TYR A 630 32.07 15.87 4.96
CA TYR A 630 31.56 14.59 5.48
C TYR A 630 31.07 14.66 6.94
N SER A 631 30.49 15.81 7.32
CA SER A 631 29.92 16.04 8.66
C SER A 631 28.49 15.55 8.81
N ASP A 632 27.76 15.42 7.71
CA ASP A 632 26.37 14.99 7.72
C ASP A 632 26.27 13.48 8.01
N PRO A 633 25.26 13.03 8.77
CA PRO A 633 25.06 11.60 9.02
C PRO A 633 24.93 10.81 7.71
N LEU A 634 25.56 9.65 7.64
CA LEU A 634 25.33 8.72 6.54
C LEU A 634 23.89 8.20 6.62
N GLU A 635 23.15 8.34 5.53
CA GLU A 635 21.80 7.81 5.38
C GLU A 635 21.79 6.59 4.47
N VAL A 636 21.02 5.57 4.87
CA VAL A 636 20.71 4.40 4.04
C VAL A 636 19.34 4.61 3.39
N LEU A 637 19.19 4.21 2.13
CA LEU A 637 17.94 4.24 1.38
C LEU A 637 17.60 2.82 0.93
N VAL A 638 16.39 2.36 1.23
CA VAL A 638 15.89 1.05 0.82
C VAL A 638 14.57 1.23 0.07
N CYS A 639 14.48 0.70 -1.14
CA CYS A 639 13.30 0.82 -1.98
C CYS A 639 12.72 -0.55 -2.33
N GLY A 640 11.39 -0.64 -2.39
CA GLY A 640 10.72 -1.88 -2.73
C GLY A 640 10.82 -2.95 -1.64
N GLY A 641 10.49 -4.18 -2.01
CA GLY A 641 10.20 -5.28 -1.10
C GLY A 641 8.82 -5.84 -1.38
N ALA A 642 8.29 -6.68 -0.50
CA ALA A 642 6.92 -7.18 -0.63
C ALA A 642 6.29 -7.54 0.73
N SER A 643 4.96 -7.47 0.77
CA SER A 643 4.15 -7.94 1.90
C SER A 643 3.65 -9.35 1.62
N PRO A 644 3.66 -10.28 2.59
CA PRO A 644 3.00 -11.58 2.42
C PRO A 644 1.46 -11.46 2.34
N ASN A 645 0.84 -12.44 1.69
CA ASN A 645 -0.61 -12.75 1.75
C ASN A 645 -1.57 -11.58 1.44
N PRO A 646 -1.72 -11.15 0.16
CA PRO A 646 -1.03 -11.62 -1.04
C PRO A 646 0.35 -10.98 -1.19
N THR A 647 1.23 -11.58 -1.99
CA THR A 647 2.60 -11.08 -2.18
C THR A 647 2.64 -9.82 -3.05
N TRP A 648 2.22 -8.68 -2.52
CA TRP A 648 2.26 -7.40 -3.23
C TRP A 648 3.62 -6.72 -3.04
N GLY A 649 4.19 -6.19 -4.13
CA GLY A 649 5.35 -5.33 -4.05
C GLY A 649 5.06 -4.07 -3.22
N LEU A 650 6.08 -3.56 -2.53
CA LEU A 650 5.99 -2.32 -1.77
C LEU A 650 6.08 -1.12 -2.73
N ASP A 651 5.27 -0.09 -2.48
CA ASP A 651 5.18 1.14 -3.26
C ASP A 651 5.86 2.31 -2.53
N ASN A 652 6.93 2.03 -1.79
CA ASN A 652 7.64 3.06 -1.05
C ASN A 652 9.15 2.77 -0.94
N CYS A 653 9.89 3.86 -0.79
CA CYS A 653 11.26 3.88 -0.31
C CYS A 653 11.28 4.35 1.15
N VAL A 654 12.27 3.89 1.89
CA VAL A 654 12.51 4.27 3.28
C VAL A 654 13.95 4.66 3.50
N SER A 655 14.17 5.75 4.24
CA SER A 655 15.52 6.19 4.62
C SER A 655 15.68 6.39 6.12
N THR A 656 16.91 6.22 6.61
CA THR A 656 17.27 6.53 7.99
C THR A 656 18.76 6.86 8.08
N ALA A 657 19.13 7.67 9.07
CA ALA A 657 20.51 7.85 9.50
C ALA A 657 20.81 6.88 10.67
N PRO A 658 21.48 5.73 10.46
CA PRO A 658 21.61 4.70 11.50
C PRO A 658 22.34 5.19 12.76
N ASP A 659 23.35 6.05 12.56
CA ASP A 659 24.18 6.65 13.62
C ASP A 659 23.48 7.76 14.42
N ALA A 660 22.30 8.22 14.00
CA ALA A 660 21.55 9.21 14.76
C ALA A 660 21.24 8.70 16.17
N THR A 661 21.22 9.60 17.17
CA THR A 661 20.92 9.24 18.56
C THR A 661 19.58 8.51 18.71
N ASN A 662 18.57 8.94 17.94
CA ASN A 662 17.27 8.29 17.86
C ASN A 662 16.88 8.12 16.37
N PRO A 663 17.34 7.04 15.71
CA PRO A 663 17.12 6.83 14.29
C PRO A 663 15.64 6.61 14.02
N LYS A 664 15.13 7.22 12.94
CA LYS A 664 13.73 7.12 12.52
C LYS A 664 13.69 6.85 11.02
N TRP A 665 12.74 6.04 10.60
CA TRP A 665 12.47 5.80 9.18
C TRP A 665 11.61 6.91 8.61
N THR A 666 12.08 7.50 7.52
CA THR A 666 11.29 8.37 6.64
C THR A 666 10.70 7.52 5.53
N ILE A 667 9.41 7.65 5.24
CA ILE A 667 8.73 6.92 4.17
C ILE A 667 8.47 7.88 3.01
N GLU A 668 8.82 7.48 1.79
CA GLU A 668 8.52 8.20 0.55
C GLU A 668 7.80 7.27 -0.43
N ARG A 669 6.69 7.72 -1.02
CA ARG A 669 5.90 6.93 -1.97
C ARG A 669 6.60 6.79 -3.33
N MET A 670 6.53 5.59 -3.90
CA MET A 670 6.84 5.29 -5.30
C MET A 670 5.56 5.24 -6.15
N PRO A 671 5.63 5.65 -7.43
CA PRO A 671 4.49 5.62 -8.37
C PRO A 671 4.07 4.22 -8.80
N SER A 672 4.88 3.21 -8.53
CA SER A 672 4.54 1.81 -8.78
C SER A 672 5.06 0.94 -7.64
N ARG A 673 4.37 -0.18 -7.39
CA ARG A 673 4.87 -1.26 -6.53
C ARG A 673 6.10 -1.88 -7.18
N ARG A 674 7.10 -2.23 -6.37
CA ARG A 674 8.34 -2.87 -6.85
C ARG A 674 8.83 -3.93 -5.88
N VAL A 675 8.98 -5.13 -6.42
CA VAL A 675 9.68 -6.28 -5.83
C VAL A 675 10.76 -6.73 -6.82
N ILE A 676 11.83 -7.38 -6.35
CA ILE A 676 12.94 -7.91 -7.20
C ILE A 676 13.53 -6.85 -8.14
N SER A 677 13.61 -5.61 -7.67
CA SER A 677 14.10 -4.45 -8.43
C SER A 677 15.60 -4.23 -8.21
N CYS A 678 16.25 -3.55 -9.15
CA CYS A 678 17.64 -3.11 -9.00
C CYS A 678 17.71 -1.60 -8.74
N MET A 679 18.80 -1.15 -8.10
CA MET A 679 19.17 0.26 -8.00
C MET A 679 20.60 0.49 -8.47
N ALA A 680 20.78 1.38 -9.45
CA ALA A 680 22.09 1.82 -9.91
C ALA A 680 22.44 3.22 -9.35
N THR A 681 23.70 3.41 -8.94
CA THR A 681 24.22 4.72 -8.54
C THR A 681 24.71 5.52 -9.75
N LEU A 682 24.40 6.82 -9.83
CA LEU A 682 24.79 7.67 -10.96
C LEU A 682 25.83 8.71 -10.55
N PRO A 683 26.72 9.15 -11.49
CA PRO A 683 27.79 10.09 -11.19
C PRO A 683 27.34 11.44 -10.63
N ASP A 684 26.12 11.87 -10.93
CA ASP A 684 25.56 13.14 -10.47
C ASP A 684 24.96 13.08 -9.07
N GLY A 685 24.91 11.90 -8.45
CA GLY A 685 24.37 11.66 -7.11
C GLY A 685 22.92 11.19 -7.11
N THR A 686 22.30 11.00 -8.28
CA THR A 686 20.97 10.40 -8.41
C THR A 686 21.03 8.88 -8.42
N PHE A 687 19.88 8.22 -8.23
CA PHE A 687 19.75 6.77 -8.31
C PHE A 687 18.68 6.37 -9.32
N LEU A 688 18.96 5.35 -10.13
CA LEU A 688 17.99 4.78 -11.05
C LEU A 688 17.45 3.49 -10.44
N ILE A 689 16.14 3.46 -10.16
CA ILE A 689 15.40 2.26 -9.74
C ILE A 689 14.76 1.66 -10.99
N LEU A 690 15.04 0.41 -11.30
CA LEU A 690 14.60 -0.23 -12.53
C LEU A 690 14.38 -1.73 -12.31
N ASN A 691 13.87 -2.39 -13.34
CA ASN A 691 13.49 -3.80 -13.32
C ASN A 691 12.41 -4.06 -12.26
N GLY A 692 12.13 -5.34 -12.04
CA GLY A 692 11.24 -5.79 -10.99
C GLY A 692 9.79 -6.02 -11.44
N ALA A 693 8.96 -6.34 -10.47
CA ALA A 693 7.54 -6.66 -10.67
C ALA A 693 6.65 -5.95 -9.65
N GLU A 694 5.35 -5.87 -9.93
CA GLU A 694 4.38 -5.30 -8.99
C GLU A 694 3.85 -6.32 -7.97
N ILE A 695 3.94 -7.61 -8.29
CA ILE A 695 3.48 -8.72 -7.45
C ILE A 695 4.49 -9.88 -7.48
N GLY A 696 4.54 -10.60 -6.37
CA GLY A 696 5.38 -11.77 -6.19
C GLY A 696 6.58 -11.54 -5.29
N GLU A 697 7.53 -12.47 -5.38
CA GLU A 697 8.79 -12.49 -4.65
C GLU A 697 9.88 -13.13 -5.50
N ALA A 698 11.11 -13.05 -5.02
CA ALA A 698 12.28 -13.67 -5.60
C ALA A 698 12.14 -15.19 -5.69
N GLY A 699 12.44 -15.74 -6.87
CA GLY A 699 12.33 -17.16 -7.18
C GLY A 699 11.74 -17.41 -8.56
N PHE A 700 11.80 -18.68 -8.98
CA PHE A 700 11.34 -19.09 -10.31
C PHE A 700 9.82 -19.14 -10.40
N GLY A 701 9.23 -18.43 -11.36
CA GLY A 701 7.78 -18.34 -11.58
C GLY A 701 6.99 -17.73 -10.41
N LEU A 702 7.64 -16.94 -9.55
CA LEU A 702 7.03 -16.38 -8.35
C LEU A 702 6.65 -14.90 -8.46
N ALA A 703 6.97 -14.24 -9.58
CA ALA A 703 6.69 -12.83 -9.81
C ALA A 703 6.01 -12.58 -11.15
N ASP A 704 5.14 -11.58 -11.17
CA ASP A 704 4.33 -11.23 -12.33
C ASP A 704 4.04 -9.71 -12.35
N ARG A 705 3.48 -9.21 -13.45
CA ARG A 705 3.27 -7.78 -13.74
C ARG A 705 4.59 -7.00 -13.69
N PRO A 706 5.49 -7.22 -14.66
CA PRO A 706 6.79 -6.56 -14.71
C PRO A 706 6.67 -5.03 -14.76
N ASN A 707 7.56 -4.34 -14.08
CA ASN A 707 7.71 -2.89 -14.21
C ASN A 707 8.55 -2.58 -15.47
N TYR A 708 7.94 -1.91 -16.45
CA TYR A 708 8.65 -1.49 -17.66
C TYR A 708 9.33 -0.13 -17.54
N ASN A 709 8.82 0.77 -16.70
CA ASN A 709 9.42 2.08 -16.50
C ASN A 709 10.55 2.02 -15.48
N ALA A 710 11.58 2.85 -15.67
CA ALA A 710 12.52 3.19 -14.60
C ALA A 710 11.99 4.36 -13.75
N LEU A 711 12.56 4.54 -12.56
CA LEU A 711 12.37 5.71 -11.71
C LEU A 711 13.73 6.35 -11.44
N LEU A 712 13.79 7.68 -11.49
CA LEU A 712 14.96 8.44 -11.04
C LEU A 712 14.68 9.04 -9.66
N TYR A 713 15.50 8.68 -8.68
CA TYR A 713 15.49 9.27 -7.35
C TYR A 713 16.58 10.35 -7.26
N ASP A 714 16.17 11.59 -6.99
CA ASP A 714 17.06 12.74 -6.83
C ASP A 714 17.09 13.18 -5.34
N PRO A 715 18.14 12.82 -4.58
CA PRO A 715 18.23 13.14 -3.16
C PRO A 715 18.37 14.64 -2.88
N THR A 716 18.68 15.46 -3.89
CA THR A 716 18.82 16.92 -3.73
C THR A 716 17.48 17.63 -3.63
N LYS A 717 16.37 16.96 -3.97
CA LYS A 717 15.01 17.50 -3.83
C LYS A 717 14.50 17.33 -2.39
N PRO A 718 13.51 18.13 -1.97
CA PRO A 718 12.80 17.90 -0.72
C PRO A 718 12.23 16.48 -0.64
N VAL A 719 12.19 15.91 0.56
CA VAL A 719 11.51 14.63 0.84
C VAL A 719 10.11 14.66 0.24
N ASN A 720 9.68 13.55 -0.35
CA ASN A 720 8.43 13.36 -1.12
C ASN A 720 8.37 14.06 -2.49
N HIS A 721 9.44 14.73 -2.94
CA HIS A 721 9.55 15.32 -4.29
C HIS A 721 10.70 14.71 -5.12
N ARG A 722 11.26 13.58 -4.65
CA ARG A 722 12.53 13.03 -5.15
C ARG A 722 12.38 12.09 -6.34
N ILE A 723 11.17 11.66 -6.69
CA ILE A 723 10.96 10.60 -7.69
C ILE A 723 10.44 11.17 -9.01
N SER A 724 11.07 10.74 -10.11
CA SER A 724 10.63 11.00 -11.49
C SER A 724 10.37 9.69 -12.22
N ILE A 725 9.27 9.61 -12.99
CA ILE A 725 8.96 8.46 -13.85
C ILE A 725 9.75 8.61 -15.14
N MET A 726 10.63 7.65 -15.43
CA MET A 726 11.56 7.68 -16.56
C MET A 726 11.04 6.82 -17.72
N ALA A 727 11.83 6.72 -18.79
CA ALA A 727 11.49 5.95 -19.97
C ALA A 727 11.19 4.46 -19.67
N ASN A 728 10.48 3.82 -20.61
CA ASN A 728 10.10 2.42 -20.52
C ASN A 728 11.01 1.54 -21.38
N THR A 729 11.34 0.35 -20.90
CA THR A 729 11.84 -0.76 -21.74
C THR A 729 10.67 -1.57 -22.31
N THR A 730 10.94 -2.36 -23.34
CA THR A 730 10.01 -3.38 -23.86
C THR A 730 10.32 -4.78 -23.31
N ILE A 731 11.36 -4.92 -22.51
CA ILE A 731 11.85 -6.18 -21.98
C ILE A 731 11.42 -6.31 -20.51
N ALA A 732 10.76 -7.42 -20.17
CA ALA A 732 10.47 -7.74 -18.78
C ALA A 732 11.77 -8.20 -18.10
N ARG A 733 12.22 -7.46 -17.07
CA ARG A 733 13.42 -7.75 -16.27
C ARG A 733 12.96 -8.16 -14.87
N LEU A 734 12.83 -9.46 -14.65
CA LEU A 734 12.32 -10.04 -13.40
C LEU A 734 13.49 -10.60 -12.56
N TYR A 735 13.28 -11.75 -11.92
CA TYR A 735 14.23 -12.38 -11.02
C TYR A 735 15.54 -12.71 -11.76
N HIS A 736 16.69 -12.45 -11.11
CA HIS A 736 18.03 -12.47 -11.72
C HIS A 736 18.28 -11.41 -12.81
N SER A 737 17.54 -10.30 -12.80
CA SER A 737 17.99 -9.11 -13.52
C SER A 737 18.99 -8.31 -12.71
N GLU A 738 19.91 -7.63 -13.40
CA GLU A 738 20.97 -6.85 -12.79
C GLU A 738 21.10 -5.47 -13.43
N ALA A 739 21.64 -4.51 -12.68
CA ALA A 739 21.94 -3.17 -13.17
C ALA A 739 23.23 -2.62 -12.56
N VAL A 740 24.17 -2.15 -13.40
CA VAL A 740 25.44 -1.54 -12.97
C VAL A 740 25.77 -0.30 -13.78
N LEU A 741 26.48 0.64 -13.17
CA LEU A 741 26.97 1.83 -13.88
C LEU A 741 28.21 1.49 -14.73
N MET A 742 28.18 1.87 -16.01
CA MET A 742 29.31 1.78 -16.92
C MET A 742 30.24 3.00 -16.78
N ASP A 743 31.52 2.84 -17.13
CA ASP A 743 32.51 3.91 -17.02
C ASP A 743 32.21 5.13 -17.91
N ASP A 744 31.32 5.02 -18.90
CA ASP A 744 30.88 6.14 -19.74
C ASP A 744 29.62 6.86 -19.23
N GLY A 745 29.11 6.47 -18.06
CA GLY A 745 27.92 7.04 -17.42
C GLY A 745 26.59 6.47 -17.93
N ARG A 746 26.58 5.39 -18.70
CA ARG A 746 25.35 4.62 -18.99
C ARG A 746 25.10 3.58 -17.90
N ILE A 747 23.88 3.09 -17.77
CA ILE A 747 23.56 1.96 -16.88
C ILE A 747 23.40 0.73 -17.75
N LEU A 748 24.22 -0.30 -17.54
CA LEU A 748 24.04 -1.61 -18.15
C LEU A 748 22.89 -2.33 -17.44
N VAL A 749 21.96 -2.90 -18.22
CA VAL A 749 20.84 -3.71 -17.75
C VAL A 749 20.96 -5.10 -18.36
N SER A 750 21.09 -6.12 -17.51
CA SER A 750 21.35 -7.50 -17.91
C SER A 750 20.41 -8.47 -17.22
N GLY A 751 20.31 -9.69 -17.77
CA GLY A 751 19.49 -10.76 -17.22
C GLY A 751 17.99 -10.53 -17.35
N SER A 752 17.21 -11.60 -17.33
CA SER A 752 16.66 -12.18 -16.11
C SER A 752 16.42 -13.66 -16.37
N ASP A 753 16.44 -14.49 -15.33
CA ASP A 753 16.11 -15.92 -15.39
C ASP A 753 14.93 -16.21 -14.44
N PRO A 754 13.70 -15.80 -14.80
CA PRO A 754 12.52 -16.11 -14.00
C PRO A 754 12.06 -17.57 -14.12
N GLN A 755 12.59 -18.35 -15.08
CA GLN A 755 12.12 -19.71 -15.45
C GLN A 755 10.60 -19.82 -15.56
N ASP A 756 10.01 -18.89 -16.30
CA ASP A 756 8.56 -18.76 -16.45
C ASP A 756 8.16 -18.92 -17.94
N PRO A 757 7.06 -19.62 -18.26
CA PRO A 757 6.57 -19.73 -19.64
C PRO A 757 6.14 -18.41 -20.28
N ASP A 758 5.58 -17.50 -19.48
CA ASP A 758 5.07 -16.20 -19.92
C ASP A 758 6.19 -15.15 -19.96
N TRP A 759 7.19 -15.30 -19.10
CA TRP A 759 8.36 -14.43 -19.01
C TRP A 759 9.66 -15.21 -19.29
N PRO A 760 10.17 -15.22 -20.54
CA PRO A 760 11.34 -16.03 -20.89
C PRO A 760 12.66 -15.47 -20.31
N GLU A 761 13.67 -16.33 -20.27
CA GLU A 761 15.07 -15.95 -20.01
C GLU A 761 15.55 -14.83 -20.95
N GLU A 762 16.23 -13.83 -20.40
CA GLU A 762 16.68 -12.67 -21.17
C GLU A 762 18.22 -12.59 -21.30
N TYR A 763 18.68 -12.86 -22.51
CA TYR A 763 20.09 -12.85 -22.91
C TYR A 763 20.53 -11.47 -23.44
N ARG A 764 19.61 -10.62 -23.85
CA ARG A 764 19.93 -9.30 -24.42
C ARG A 764 20.37 -8.35 -23.32
N LEU A 765 21.42 -7.61 -23.59
CA LEU A 765 21.88 -6.51 -22.78
C LEU A 765 21.28 -5.21 -23.33
N GLU A 766 20.70 -4.42 -22.44
CA GLU A 766 20.27 -3.05 -22.72
C GLU A 766 21.13 -2.06 -21.95
N VAL A 767 21.12 -0.80 -22.38
CA VAL A 767 21.58 0.31 -21.57
C VAL A 767 20.45 1.29 -21.35
N PHE A 768 20.35 1.80 -20.13
CA PHE A 768 19.63 3.04 -19.89
C PHE A 768 20.57 4.22 -20.10
N MET A 769 20.14 5.18 -20.92
CA MET A 769 20.80 6.45 -21.20
C MET A 769 20.21 7.52 -20.28
N PRO A 770 20.94 7.99 -19.25
CA PRO A 770 20.42 9.01 -18.35
C PRO A 770 20.26 10.37 -19.05
N PRO A 771 19.43 11.28 -18.51
CA PRO A 771 19.20 12.60 -19.09
C PRO A 771 20.48 13.39 -19.38
N TYR A 772 21.49 13.28 -18.52
CA TYR A 772 22.77 13.96 -18.72
C TYR A 772 23.51 13.50 -19.99
N ARG A 773 23.32 12.24 -20.44
CA ARG A 773 23.91 11.71 -21.68
C ARG A 773 23.15 12.14 -22.94
N LEU A 774 21.87 12.49 -22.78
CA LEU A 774 20.99 12.90 -23.88
C LEU A 774 20.88 14.43 -24.02
N SER A 775 21.41 15.19 -23.06
CA SER A 775 21.33 16.65 -23.03
C SER A 775 22.00 17.36 -24.21
N GLY A 776 22.95 16.71 -24.89
CA GLY A 776 23.80 17.32 -25.92
C GLY A 776 24.91 18.21 -25.36
N ALA A 777 25.02 18.34 -24.02
CA ALA A 777 26.12 19.05 -23.38
C ALA A 777 27.47 18.35 -23.66
N PRO A 778 28.56 19.10 -23.84
CA PRO A 778 29.89 18.51 -24.02
C PRO A 778 30.28 17.61 -22.85
N ILE A 779 30.79 16.42 -23.14
CA ILE A 779 31.30 15.49 -22.13
C ILE A 779 32.68 15.99 -21.70
N PRO A 780 32.90 16.32 -20.41
CA PRO A 780 34.21 16.76 -19.96
C PRO A 780 35.21 15.62 -20.07
N THR A 781 36.47 15.95 -20.37
CA THR A 781 37.58 15.00 -20.35
C THR A 781 38.66 15.49 -19.41
N PHE A 782 39.34 14.57 -18.75
CA PHE A 782 40.41 14.90 -17.83
C PHE A 782 41.52 13.86 -17.85
N THR A 783 42.68 14.24 -17.34
CA THR A 783 43.82 13.34 -17.10
C THR A 783 44.24 13.43 -15.65
N ILE A 784 44.52 12.26 -15.07
CA ILE A 784 45.12 12.13 -13.75
C ILE A 784 46.21 11.05 -13.78
N THR A 785 47.35 11.35 -13.17
CA THR A 785 48.51 10.44 -13.14
C THR A 785 48.50 9.58 -11.88
N ASP A 786 48.21 10.18 -10.73
CA ASP A 786 48.16 9.46 -9.46
C ASP A 786 46.78 8.83 -9.25
N LYS A 787 46.76 7.51 -9.14
CA LYS A 787 45.54 6.69 -9.00
C LYS A 787 45.56 5.85 -7.73
N ASP A 788 46.55 6.02 -6.85
CA ASP A 788 46.69 5.26 -5.61
C ASP A 788 46.74 6.24 -4.43
N TRP A 789 45.58 6.49 -3.85
CA TRP A 789 45.34 7.58 -2.93
C TRP A 789 45.33 7.14 -1.47
N GLU A 790 45.98 7.95 -0.64
CA GLU A 790 45.82 7.96 0.80
C GLU A 790 44.61 8.81 1.17
N ASN A 791 43.88 8.41 2.21
CA ASN A 791 42.79 9.22 2.73
C ASN A 791 43.29 10.61 3.16
N ASN A 792 42.48 11.65 2.94
CA ASN A 792 42.84 13.07 3.12
C ASN A 792 44.00 13.59 2.25
N GLY A 793 44.58 12.77 1.36
CA GLY A 793 45.56 13.23 0.39
C GLY A 793 44.94 14.19 -0.64
N THR A 794 45.78 15.03 -1.25
CA THR A 794 45.36 15.93 -2.33
C THR A 794 46.00 15.53 -3.65
N TYR A 795 45.21 15.42 -4.71
CA TYR A 795 45.65 14.88 -6.00
C TYR A 795 45.33 15.86 -7.13
N ALA A 796 46.35 16.16 -7.94
CA ALA A 796 46.21 17.07 -9.07
C ALA A 796 45.67 16.34 -10.30
N PHE A 797 44.72 16.94 -10.99
CA PHE A 797 44.23 16.49 -12.29
C PHE A 797 44.07 17.68 -13.25
N GLN A 798 44.00 17.38 -14.54
CA GLN A 798 43.88 18.39 -15.59
C GLN A 798 42.66 18.12 -16.43
N ILE A 799 41.79 19.12 -16.54
CA ILE A 799 40.65 19.13 -17.47
C ILE A 799 41.19 19.45 -18.86
N THR A 800 40.94 18.55 -19.80
CA THR A 800 41.42 18.65 -21.18
C THR A 800 40.34 19.12 -22.14
N SER A 801 39.05 18.98 -21.79
CA SER A 801 37.92 19.58 -22.52
C SER A 801 36.67 19.71 -21.63
N GLY A 802 35.78 20.64 -22.01
CA GLY A 802 34.56 21.01 -21.25
C GLY A 802 34.86 21.97 -20.10
N THR A 803 34.37 23.23 -20.15
CA THR A 803 34.30 24.07 -18.95
C THR A 803 33.15 25.08 -19.01
N THR A 804 32.27 25.03 -18.00
CA THR A 804 31.31 26.10 -17.66
C THR A 804 31.61 26.77 -16.31
N GLY A 805 32.66 26.32 -15.60
CA GLY A 805 33.17 26.90 -14.35
C GLY A 805 32.68 26.22 -13.07
N ALA A 806 31.70 25.30 -13.14
CA ALA A 806 31.12 24.61 -11.99
C ALA A 806 31.54 23.12 -11.93
N ILE A 807 32.85 22.88 -11.84
CA ILE A 807 33.41 21.52 -11.83
C ILE A 807 33.17 20.85 -10.48
N ARG A 808 32.68 19.61 -10.52
CA ARG A 808 32.60 18.70 -9.37
C ARG A 808 33.33 17.40 -9.69
N VAL A 809 33.70 16.66 -8.66
CA VAL A 809 34.15 15.27 -8.78
C VAL A 809 33.18 14.40 -8.00
N SER A 810 32.87 13.23 -8.54
CA SER A 810 32.25 12.15 -7.78
C SER A 810 33.13 10.91 -7.80
N LEU A 811 33.14 10.19 -6.68
CA LEU A 811 33.84 8.93 -6.48
C LEU A 811 32.80 7.87 -6.18
N LEU A 812 32.61 6.94 -7.11
CA LEU A 812 31.63 5.87 -6.98
C LEU A 812 32.34 4.56 -6.66
N GLY A 813 32.00 3.95 -5.52
CA GLY A 813 32.56 2.65 -5.11
C GLY A 813 32.37 1.58 -6.18
N SER A 814 33.32 0.64 -6.25
CA SER A 814 33.15 -0.58 -7.04
C SER A 814 31.94 -1.36 -6.53
N GLU A 815 31.09 -1.81 -7.45
CA GLU A 815 29.85 -2.50 -7.12
C GLU A 815 29.79 -3.86 -7.81
N SER A 816 29.17 -4.84 -7.16
CA SER A 816 28.73 -6.09 -7.78
C SER A 816 27.22 -6.20 -7.61
N SER A 817 26.50 -6.38 -8.73
CA SER A 817 25.05 -6.54 -8.73
C SER A 817 24.68 -8.02 -8.77
N THR A 818 23.86 -8.47 -7.82
CA THR A 818 23.14 -9.74 -7.88
C THR A 818 21.85 -9.69 -7.05
N HIS A 819 20.73 -10.23 -7.52
CA HIS A 819 19.48 -10.40 -6.75
C HIS A 819 19.02 -9.10 -6.04
N GLY A 820 18.98 -7.99 -6.80
CA GLY A 820 18.60 -6.68 -6.28
C GLY A 820 19.63 -6.04 -5.32
N SER A 821 20.77 -6.68 -5.08
CA SER A 821 21.83 -6.22 -4.18
C SER A 821 23.03 -5.66 -4.94
N SER A 822 23.40 -4.41 -4.67
CA SER A 822 24.58 -3.74 -5.24
C SER A 822 25.69 -3.64 -4.19
N MET A 823 26.41 -4.73 -3.97
CA MET A 823 27.42 -4.84 -2.92
C MET A 823 28.61 -3.92 -3.22
N GLY A 824 28.94 -3.02 -2.30
CA GLY A 824 30.05 -2.06 -2.42
C GLY A 824 29.68 -0.68 -2.98
N ALA A 825 28.44 -0.49 -3.45
CA ALA A 825 27.97 0.78 -3.98
C ALA A 825 28.02 1.91 -2.94
N ARG A 826 28.64 3.04 -3.30
CA ARG A 826 28.77 4.26 -2.48
C ARG A 826 29.03 5.46 -3.38
N VAL A 827 28.48 6.63 -3.06
CA VAL A 827 28.74 7.89 -3.79
C VAL A 827 29.34 8.92 -2.85
N LEU A 828 30.54 9.41 -3.18
CA LEU A 828 31.24 10.44 -2.42
C LEU A 828 31.55 11.65 -3.31
N PHE A 829 31.25 12.84 -2.81
CA PHE A 829 31.58 14.12 -3.44
C PHE A 829 32.71 14.82 -2.67
N PRO A 830 33.98 14.66 -3.07
CA PRO A 830 35.11 15.33 -2.44
C PRO A 830 35.16 16.83 -2.70
N ASP A 831 35.96 17.53 -1.88
CA ASP A 831 36.34 18.92 -2.15
C ASP A 831 37.23 18.99 -3.39
N VAL A 832 36.91 19.95 -4.26
CA VAL A 832 37.64 20.20 -5.51
C VAL A 832 37.90 21.70 -5.64
N SER A 833 39.13 22.05 -6.02
CA SER A 833 39.50 23.42 -6.37
C SER A 833 40.14 23.45 -7.75
N CYS A 834 39.71 24.37 -8.61
CA CYS A 834 40.21 24.50 -9.97
C CYS A 834 40.68 25.94 -10.24
N ASN A 835 41.79 26.07 -10.94
CA ASN A 835 42.29 27.32 -11.52
C ASN A 835 42.46 27.11 -13.04
N GLY A 836 41.47 27.57 -13.82
CA GLY A 836 41.35 27.16 -15.21
C GLY A 836 41.11 25.65 -15.32
N GLY A 837 41.86 24.96 -16.19
CA GLY A 837 41.79 23.50 -16.34
C GLY A 837 42.60 22.72 -15.29
N SER A 838 43.38 23.40 -14.44
CA SER A 838 44.19 22.74 -13.41
C SER A 838 43.41 22.62 -12.11
N CYS A 839 43.17 21.39 -11.67
CA CYS A 839 42.35 21.12 -10.51
C CYS A 839 43.08 20.24 -9.49
N VAL A 840 42.64 20.36 -8.23
CA VAL A 840 43.08 19.53 -7.12
C VAL A 840 41.83 18.98 -6.44
N VAL A 841 41.80 17.67 -6.22
CA VAL A 841 40.77 16.96 -5.44
C VAL A 841 41.36 16.46 -4.13
N THR A 842 40.58 16.57 -3.05
CA THR A 842 40.94 16.02 -1.73
C THR A 842 40.26 14.67 -1.52
N ALA A 843 41.02 13.61 -1.31
CA ALA A 843 40.47 12.28 -1.05
C ALA A 843 39.61 12.27 0.24
N PRO A 844 38.49 11.52 0.29
CA PRO A 844 37.64 11.42 1.47
C PRO A 844 38.39 10.92 2.72
N PRO A 845 37.87 11.23 3.93
CA PRO A 845 38.55 10.94 5.19
C PRO A 845 38.36 9.50 5.65
N GLY A 846 39.44 8.84 6.06
CA GLY A 846 39.45 7.58 6.80
C GLY A 846 38.65 6.39 6.22
N PRO A 847 38.81 5.21 6.82
CA PRO A 847 38.15 4.00 6.31
C PRO A 847 36.65 3.91 6.66
N TYR A 848 36.14 4.77 7.55
CA TYR A 848 34.73 4.73 7.99
C TYR A 848 33.79 5.59 7.14
N VAL A 849 34.33 6.56 6.39
CA VAL A 849 33.59 7.30 5.35
C VAL A 849 33.90 6.73 3.97
N CYS A 850 35.15 6.34 3.74
CA CYS A 850 35.62 5.80 2.47
C CYS A 850 36.44 4.52 2.75
N PRO A 851 35.77 3.36 2.91
CA PRO A 851 36.44 2.08 3.10
C PRO A 851 37.51 1.83 2.03
N PRO A 852 38.60 1.11 2.36
CA PRO A 852 39.63 0.79 1.40
C PRO A 852 39.03 0.11 0.17
N GLY A 853 39.37 0.58 -1.03
CA GLY A 853 38.75 0.05 -2.25
C GLY A 853 39.03 0.86 -3.50
N TRP A 854 38.42 0.40 -4.59
CA TRP A 854 38.46 1.05 -5.90
C TRP A 854 37.20 1.89 -6.14
N TYR A 855 37.42 3.09 -6.64
CA TYR A 855 36.38 4.08 -6.90
C TYR A 855 36.49 4.58 -8.35
N ARG A 856 35.36 4.64 -9.05
CA ARG A 856 35.21 5.31 -10.34
C ARG A 856 35.17 6.81 -10.10
N MET A 857 36.23 7.52 -10.49
CA MET A 857 36.28 8.98 -10.46
C MET A 857 35.67 9.56 -11.73
N PHE A 858 34.60 10.33 -11.58
CA PHE A 858 34.01 11.14 -12.63
C PHE A 858 34.29 12.62 -12.37
N VAL A 859 34.65 13.35 -13.43
CA VAL A 859 34.63 14.82 -13.43
C VAL A 859 33.31 15.27 -14.05
N LEU A 860 32.59 16.13 -13.36
CA LEU A 860 31.30 16.65 -13.79
C LEU A 860 31.43 18.14 -14.15
N ASP A 861 31.00 18.49 -15.36
CA ASP A 861 30.76 19.87 -15.78
C ASP A 861 29.24 20.09 -15.82
N GLY A 862 28.71 20.75 -14.79
CA GLY A 862 27.27 20.75 -14.52
C GLY A 862 26.76 19.33 -14.20
N PRO A 863 25.70 18.82 -14.87
CA PRO A 863 25.21 17.46 -14.67
C PRO A 863 25.93 16.42 -15.53
N THR A 864 26.78 16.81 -16.49
CA THR A 864 27.37 15.89 -17.47
C THR A 864 28.66 15.28 -16.95
N PRO A 865 28.72 13.95 -16.75
CA PRO A 865 29.92 13.27 -16.30
C PRO A 865 30.87 12.95 -17.46
N SER A 866 32.17 12.95 -17.14
CA SER A 866 33.23 12.42 -18.00
C SER A 866 33.11 10.91 -18.20
N HIS A 867 34.02 10.32 -18.97
CA HIS A 867 34.36 8.90 -18.75
C HIS A 867 35.07 8.76 -17.40
N ALA A 868 34.83 7.67 -16.69
CA ALA A 868 35.45 7.39 -15.40
C ALA A 868 36.95 7.14 -15.55
N THR A 869 37.71 7.46 -14.49
CA THR A 869 39.01 6.88 -14.23
C THR A 869 38.98 6.19 -12.88
N TRP A 870 39.41 4.95 -12.80
CA TRP A 870 39.50 4.22 -11.53
C TRP A 870 40.66 4.73 -10.68
N VAL A 871 40.37 5.00 -9.41
CA VAL A 871 41.34 5.38 -8.38
C VAL A 871 41.16 4.47 -7.16
N ARG A 872 42.26 4.01 -6.60
CA ARG A 872 42.29 3.22 -5.37
C ARG A 872 42.43 4.16 -4.19
N ILE A 873 41.65 4.00 -3.14
CA ILE A 873 41.67 4.87 -1.96
C ILE A 873 41.79 4.01 -0.70
N GLY A 874 42.64 4.42 0.23
CA GLY A 874 42.79 3.76 1.55
C GLY A 874 43.71 2.55 1.56
N GLY A 875 44.43 2.30 0.46
CA GLY A 875 45.45 1.26 0.39
C GLY A 875 44.90 -0.16 0.43
N ASP A 876 45.73 -1.11 0.89
CA ASP A 876 45.37 -2.52 1.09
C ASP A 876 45.74 -2.95 2.53
N PRO A 877 45.04 -2.41 3.55
CA PRO A 877 45.39 -2.66 4.95
C PRO A 877 45.16 -4.11 5.38
N GLY A 878 44.33 -4.86 4.64
CA GLY A 878 44.13 -6.29 4.85
C GLY A 878 45.19 -7.18 4.20
N GLU A 879 46.19 -6.58 3.52
CA GLU A 879 47.22 -7.27 2.72
C GLU A 879 46.62 -8.29 1.74
N LEU A 880 45.46 -7.96 1.15
CA LEU A 880 44.75 -8.85 0.25
C LEU A 880 45.56 -9.15 -1.00
N GLY A 881 46.42 -8.24 -1.47
CA GLY A 881 47.38 -8.46 -2.55
C GLY A 881 48.33 -9.65 -2.33
N ASN A 882 48.57 -10.01 -1.06
CA ASN A 882 49.38 -11.15 -0.64
C ASN A 882 48.55 -12.42 -0.39
N TRP A 883 47.23 -12.37 -0.60
CA TRP A 883 46.31 -13.46 -0.37
C TRP A 883 45.50 -13.80 -1.63
N PRO A 884 45.22 -15.10 -1.89
CA PRO A 884 45.73 -16.27 -1.19
C PRO A 884 47.12 -16.68 -1.70
N ASN A 885 48.10 -16.80 -0.80
CA ASN A 885 49.44 -17.26 -1.15
C ASN A 885 49.52 -18.79 -1.18
N THR A 886 48.86 -19.39 -2.17
CA THR A 886 48.88 -20.85 -2.39
C THR A 886 49.17 -21.17 -3.86
N PRO A 887 49.70 -22.37 -4.19
CA PRO A 887 50.16 -22.69 -5.54
C PRO A 887 49.12 -22.46 -6.64
N SER A 888 47.84 -22.68 -6.35
CA SER A 888 46.76 -22.56 -7.34
C SER A 888 46.39 -21.10 -7.67
N PHE A 889 46.85 -20.14 -6.88
CA PHE A 889 46.54 -18.71 -7.03
C PHE A 889 47.79 -17.85 -7.31
N GLN A 890 48.93 -18.50 -7.58
CA GLN A 890 50.17 -17.82 -7.97
C GLN A 890 50.26 -17.70 -9.51
N PRO A 891 50.91 -16.64 -10.04
CA PRO A 891 51.53 -15.54 -9.31
C PRO A 891 50.48 -14.57 -8.73
N LEU A 892 50.72 -14.09 -7.51
CA LEU A 892 49.92 -13.02 -6.93
C LEU A 892 50.29 -11.68 -7.59
N PRO A 893 49.32 -10.81 -7.91
CA PRO A 893 49.60 -9.53 -8.54
C PRO A 893 50.29 -8.51 -7.63
N GLY A 894 50.45 -8.82 -6.34
CA GLY A 894 51.18 -8.02 -5.36
C GLY A 894 52.68 -8.37 -5.19
N MET A 895 53.22 -9.31 -5.97
CA MET A 895 54.65 -9.68 -5.96
C MET A 895 55.44 -9.15 -7.15
#